data_AF-A0A8H6PR92-F1
#
_entry.id   AF-A0A8H6PR92-F1
#
_cell.length_a   1.000
_cell.length_b   1.000
_cell.length_c   1.000
_cell.angle_alpha   90.00
_cell.angle_beta   90.00
_cell.angle_gamma   90.00
#
_symmetry.space_group_name_H-M   'P 1'
#
loop_
_entity.id
_entity.type
_entity.pdbx_description
1 polymer ?
#
loop_
_entity_poly.entity_id
_entity_poly.type
_entity_poly.pdbx_seq_one_letter_code
_entity_poly.pdbx_strand_id
1 'polypeptide(L)'
;MADLSVQSPWALSTAQVSAILDRDIYHPTETGSGSLPIELRFMRFGEIGEAGKYELLSMAKTKARIAQWCQNAFALLDPQNRDLGSHLERLDAMFSTLVTCSFQIHKRKLAKDDIVGKACVLLARLPSHPPELSFQYESKNGKSDPDSPWPVEYSCASPTVAGEIKGPRDRYTWTNLRVLSRPSTNVVRIALYLVMEPSAAFTLTSDYSDTIVSILNTVTDFCQSSATKADARSWFILQAFLWAAWQQTVMLQMWYDATRQLNVGYSFERHNHLISREIPSVMPGREIVERSRPTYMCKWAFELLRSDLSSVTQDFRRLFEIYELHFGDREPRCNLADGRCRPRLCDGKAPGNCQRFVSEGVQIQAAHDFECPGSACGSLIWDEQSYRSIKGARAVCLEATDEQYIRYRPVTSETMAVSHVWSHGQGGRPETGFNKCLHRRYTALARCFDCTSYWMDTPCIPTNDELRDEAIGQINSNFINSKITLLVDRDLMEIDIHPLTLQAEEAILATLVVCDWNVRAWTLLEGMRGRLKLHILCKDNRVIALVDVLSDVLSKSSLALVSPCLAIQHYTPTQNQHSQFLEEEPVTTEQATCLLNHRHATKDRDVTMIWSLVCGSNKVVKTAADFWRSTVGQPLATGFLVSSAPRIKGRGLSWAPSRPNLLPPTAGTPDGKQYSAFDGQNSVAGRIVAEGFRAEWLICPIRRSKALPMWFSLYTYADANSGFDAYYKIYNGGANSKMDLRSLLKLRSVIAPLLKQYRWVGLLLPALRERLSSGAASPPQPFLYQGEAKGPLLVVVASNKEDEWEWQFVHEWDITFQLPEFSLEELLIV
;
A
#
# COMPACT_ATOMS: atom_id res chain seq x y z
N MET A 1 -17.18 -7.90 -26.46
CA MET A 1 -17.46 -6.45 -26.56
C MET A 1 -18.93 -6.22 -26.23
N ALA A 2 -19.20 -6.04 -24.94
CA ALA A 2 -20.41 -5.40 -24.43
C ALA A 2 -19.90 -4.28 -23.53
N ASP A 3 -20.45 -3.08 -23.67
CA ASP A 3 -20.17 -1.97 -22.76
C ASP A 3 -20.54 -2.41 -21.34
N LEU A 4 -19.54 -2.83 -20.57
CA LEU A 4 -19.66 -3.00 -19.13
C LEU A 4 -19.59 -1.61 -18.48
N SER A 5 -20.55 -0.74 -18.81
CA SER A 5 -20.91 0.33 -17.89
C SER A 5 -21.74 -0.31 -16.79
N VAL A 6 -21.09 -0.80 -15.74
CA VAL A 6 -21.77 -1.13 -14.49
C VAL A 6 -22.24 0.20 -13.91
N GLN A 7 -23.40 0.68 -14.36
CA GLN A 7 -24.08 1.82 -13.74
C GLN A 7 -24.41 1.43 -12.30
N SER A 8 -24.09 2.30 -11.35
CA SER A 8 -24.51 2.13 -9.96
C SER A 8 -26.05 2.00 -9.91
N PRO A 9 -26.63 1.00 -9.22
CA PRO A 9 -28.07 0.78 -9.14
C PRO A 9 -28.80 1.86 -8.33
N TRP A 10 -28.04 2.76 -7.68
CA TRP A 10 -28.57 3.94 -7.01
C TRP A 10 -28.41 5.17 -7.92
N ALA A 11 -29.52 5.77 -8.32
CA ALA A 11 -29.53 7.02 -9.08
C ALA A 11 -29.74 8.19 -8.11
N LEU A 12 -28.65 8.77 -7.57
CA LEU A 12 -28.73 10.10 -6.99
C LEU A 12 -29.04 11.09 -8.11
N SER A 13 -30.24 11.68 -8.08
CA SER A 13 -30.62 12.69 -9.06
C SER A 13 -29.79 13.95 -8.89
N THR A 14 -29.52 14.64 -9.99
CA THR A 14 -28.89 15.97 -9.99
C THR A 14 -29.61 16.94 -9.06
N ALA A 15 -30.94 16.82 -8.96
CA ALA A 15 -31.77 17.61 -8.04
C ALA A 15 -31.44 17.34 -6.57
N GLN A 16 -31.21 16.09 -6.17
CA GLN A 16 -30.83 15.74 -4.79
C GLN A 16 -29.45 16.29 -4.43
N VAL A 17 -28.47 16.17 -5.34
CA VAL A 17 -27.13 16.72 -5.13
C VAL A 17 -27.17 18.25 -5.05
N SER A 18 -27.94 18.90 -5.94
CA SER A 18 -28.17 20.35 -5.88
C SER A 18 -28.82 20.77 -4.57
N ALA A 19 -29.84 20.05 -4.08
CA ALA A 19 -30.52 20.40 -2.84
C ALA A 19 -29.61 20.30 -1.61
N ILE A 20 -28.69 19.33 -1.58
CA ILE A 20 -27.67 19.23 -0.53
C ILE A 20 -26.72 20.44 -0.62
N LEU A 21 -26.24 20.77 -1.82
CA LEU A 21 -25.40 21.95 -2.03
C LEU A 21 -26.10 23.23 -1.55
N ASP A 22 -27.35 23.46 -1.96
CA ASP A 22 -28.14 24.65 -1.61
C ASP A 22 -28.29 24.84 -0.10
N ARG A 23 -28.48 23.76 0.65
CA ARG A 23 -28.58 23.81 2.12
C ARG A 23 -27.26 24.19 2.80
N ASP A 24 -26.13 23.90 2.15
CA ASP A 24 -24.80 24.00 2.71
C ASP A 24 -23.99 25.18 2.12
N ILE A 25 -24.61 26.04 1.30
CA ILE A 25 -23.98 27.27 0.77
C ILE A 25 -23.88 28.33 1.87
N TYR A 26 -22.70 28.93 1.98
CA TYR A 26 -22.55 30.14 2.78
C TYR A 26 -23.08 31.37 2.01
N HIS A 27 -24.10 32.01 2.58
CA HIS A 27 -24.63 33.29 2.12
C HIS A 27 -24.03 34.42 2.99
N PRO A 28 -23.18 35.30 2.44
CA PRO A 28 -22.69 36.45 3.17
C PRO A 28 -23.87 37.41 3.45
N THR A 29 -24.43 37.40 4.66
CA THR A 29 -25.24 38.51 5.15
C THR A 29 -24.31 39.61 5.64
N GLU A 30 -24.72 40.89 5.54
CA GLU A 30 -23.97 42.12 5.86
C GLU A 30 -23.55 42.27 7.36
N THR A 31 -23.26 41.20 8.06
CA THR A 31 -22.77 41.20 9.44
C THR A 31 -21.24 41.22 9.46
N GLY A 32 -20.70 42.37 9.83
CA GLY A 32 -19.27 42.75 9.80
C GLY A 32 -18.32 42.01 10.75
N SER A 33 -18.38 40.68 10.85
CA SER A 33 -17.24 39.91 11.33
C SER A 33 -16.32 39.59 10.16
N GLY A 34 -15.16 40.24 10.08
CA GLY A 34 -14.19 40.11 8.99
C GLY A 34 -13.54 38.72 8.78
N SER A 35 -14.03 37.66 9.45
CA SER A 35 -13.54 36.29 9.29
C SER A 35 -14.56 35.41 8.55
N LEU A 36 -14.08 34.72 7.52
CA LEU A 36 -14.88 33.80 6.71
C LEU A 36 -15.03 32.44 7.41
N PRO A 37 -16.16 31.73 7.22
CA PRO A 37 -16.37 30.43 7.84
C PRO A 37 -15.47 29.35 7.23
N ILE A 38 -15.17 28.32 8.03
CA ILE A 38 -14.51 27.10 7.54
C ILE A 38 -15.50 26.32 6.67
N GLU A 39 -15.12 25.98 5.42
CA GLU A 39 -16.05 25.34 4.47
C GLU A 39 -16.49 23.94 4.88
N LEU A 40 -15.63 23.19 5.57
CA LEU A 40 -15.90 21.83 6.03
C LEU A 40 -15.34 21.65 7.44
N ARG A 41 -16.21 21.30 8.41
CA ARG A 41 -15.83 21.05 9.79
C ARG A 41 -16.41 19.73 10.27
N PHE A 42 -15.58 18.93 10.92
CA PHE A 42 -15.97 17.64 11.50
C PHE A 42 -16.18 17.75 13.00
N MET A 43 -17.18 17.03 13.50
CA MET A 43 -17.39 16.86 14.93
C MET A 43 -16.22 16.07 15.52
N ARG A 44 -15.58 16.62 16.54
CA ARG A 44 -14.55 15.93 17.32
C ARG A 44 -15.11 15.50 18.66
N PHE A 45 -15.23 14.19 18.87
CA PHE A 45 -15.75 13.62 20.12
C PHE A 45 -14.88 13.93 21.35
N GLY A 46 -13.62 14.32 21.14
CA GLY A 46 -12.69 14.74 22.19
C GLY A 46 -12.79 16.21 22.60
N GLU A 47 -13.67 17.01 21.98
CA GLU A 47 -13.76 18.46 22.23
C GLU A 47 -15.18 18.84 22.69
N ILE A 48 -15.29 19.73 23.68
CA ILE A 48 -16.56 20.39 24.09
C ILE A 48 -16.37 21.90 24.08
N GLY A 49 -17.30 22.65 23.48
CA GLY A 49 -17.26 24.12 23.44
C GLY A 49 -17.28 24.68 22.02
N GLU A 50 -17.17 26.01 21.91
CA GLU A 50 -17.19 26.73 20.64
C GLU A 50 -15.81 26.80 19.97
N ALA A 51 -15.77 27.14 18.67
CA ALA A 51 -14.50 27.29 17.95
C ALA A 51 -13.62 28.35 18.63
N GLY A 52 -12.37 27.98 18.96
CA GLY A 52 -11.43 28.85 19.67
C GLY A 52 -11.61 28.90 21.20
N LYS A 53 -12.66 28.28 21.75
CA LYS A 53 -12.90 28.07 23.19
C LYS A 53 -13.45 26.66 23.44
N TYR A 54 -12.59 25.66 23.28
CA TYR A 54 -12.94 24.26 23.52
C TYR A 54 -12.12 23.67 24.67
N GLU A 55 -12.75 22.78 25.42
CA GLU A 55 -12.13 21.92 26.42
C GLU A 55 -11.81 20.56 25.78
N LEU A 56 -10.57 20.09 25.98
CA LEU A 56 -10.14 18.75 25.59
C LEU A 56 -10.57 17.72 26.64
N LEU A 57 -11.24 16.66 26.19
CA LEU A 57 -11.69 15.59 27.06
C LEU A 57 -10.65 14.50 27.23
N SER A 58 -10.72 13.81 28.37
CA SER A 58 -9.95 12.59 28.59
C SER A 58 -10.41 11.47 27.64
N MET A 59 -9.52 10.54 27.31
CA MET A 59 -9.83 9.40 26.45
C MET A 59 -11.06 8.60 26.92
N ALA A 60 -11.24 8.44 28.24
CA ALA A 60 -12.40 7.75 28.82
C ALA A 60 -13.72 8.49 28.52
N LYS A 61 -13.73 9.83 28.67
CA LYS A 61 -14.90 10.67 28.35
C LYS A 61 -15.20 10.64 26.85
N THR A 62 -14.17 10.70 26.00
CA THR A 62 -14.31 10.58 24.54
C THR A 62 -14.95 9.25 24.14
N LYS A 63 -14.47 8.12 24.68
CA LYS A 63 -15.06 6.79 24.44
C LYS A 63 -16.52 6.72 24.87
N ALA A 64 -16.85 7.28 26.04
CA ALA A 64 -18.24 7.32 26.52
C ALA A 64 -19.17 8.11 25.58
N ARG A 65 -18.69 9.24 25.02
CA ARG A 65 -19.47 10.03 24.05
C ARG A 65 -19.69 9.28 22.73
N ILE A 66 -18.68 8.58 22.22
CA ILE A 66 -18.80 7.75 21.01
C ILE A 66 -19.81 6.62 21.27
N ALA A 67 -19.70 5.92 22.41
CA ALA A 67 -20.65 4.88 22.80
C ALA A 67 -22.09 5.40 22.90
N GLN A 68 -22.29 6.58 23.51
CA GLN A 68 -23.61 7.21 23.59
C GLN A 68 -24.17 7.55 22.20
N TRP A 69 -23.34 8.07 21.30
CA TRP A 69 -23.75 8.33 19.92
C TRP A 69 -24.19 7.04 19.23
N CYS A 70 -23.44 5.94 19.39
CA CYS A 70 -23.80 4.64 18.82
C CYS A 70 -25.13 4.12 19.36
N GLN A 71 -25.39 4.25 20.67
CA GLN A 71 -26.66 3.86 21.28
C GLN A 71 -27.85 4.69 20.77
N ASN A 72 -27.65 6.00 20.56
CA ASN A 72 -28.68 6.85 19.97
C ASN A 72 -28.99 6.44 18.51
N ALA A 73 -27.97 6.09 17.73
CA ALA A 73 -28.15 5.58 16.37
C ALA A 73 -28.88 4.22 16.37
N PHE A 74 -28.52 3.33 17.28
CA PHE A 74 -29.17 2.04 17.45
C PHE A 74 -30.67 2.16 17.77
N ALA A 75 -31.06 3.13 18.59
CA ALA A 75 -32.47 3.38 18.92
C ALA A 75 -33.33 3.73 17.67
N LEU A 76 -32.70 4.23 16.60
CA LEU A 76 -33.40 4.49 15.32
C LEU A 76 -33.71 3.21 14.53
N LEU A 77 -33.02 2.10 14.86
CA LEU A 77 -33.14 0.79 14.23
C LEU A 77 -34.00 -0.20 15.02
N ASP A 78 -34.56 0.22 16.15
CA ASP A 78 -35.36 -0.64 17.03
C ASP A 78 -36.60 -1.20 16.29
N PRO A 79 -36.72 -2.53 16.12
CA PRO A 79 -37.85 -3.15 15.46
C PRO A 79 -39.18 -2.94 16.19
N GLN A 80 -39.18 -2.57 17.48
CA GLN A 80 -40.40 -2.27 18.23
C GLN A 80 -41.09 -0.97 17.76
N ASN A 81 -40.34 -0.06 17.11
CA ASN A 81 -40.83 1.25 16.64
C ASN A 81 -41.59 1.19 15.29
N ARG A 82 -41.76 -0.01 14.70
CA ARG A 82 -42.53 -0.36 13.47
C ARG A 82 -42.19 0.33 12.14
N ASP A 83 -41.55 1.51 12.12
CA ASP A 83 -41.16 2.20 10.87
C ASP A 83 -39.72 1.85 10.43
N LEU A 84 -39.50 0.57 10.11
CA LEU A 84 -38.26 0.13 9.45
C LEU A 84 -38.18 0.65 7.99
N GLY A 85 -39.20 1.33 7.49
CA GLY A 85 -39.21 1.93 6.16
C GLY A 85 -38.27 3.13 6.05
N SER A 86 -38.22 3.97 7.08
CA SER A 86 -37.51 5.25 7.11
C SER A 86 -36.15 5.21 7.84
N HIS A 87 -35.67 4.02 8.22
CA HIS A 87 -34.49 3.90 9.08
C HIS A 87 -33.24 4.53 8.45
N LEU A 88 -33.05 4.40 7.13
CA LEU A 88 -31.94 5.03 6.43
C LEU A 88 -32.00 6.55 6.52
N GLU A 89 -33.16 7.17 6.26
CA GLU A 89 -33.33 8.63 6.32
C GLU A 89 -33.02 9.17 7.72
N ARG A 90 -33.47 8.46 8.76
CA ARG A 90 -33.23 8.85 10.16
C ARG A 90 -31.76 8.67 10.55
N LEU A 91 -31.13 7.57 10.15
CA LEU A 91 -29.70 7.35 10.36
C LEU A 91 -28.85 8.39 9.61
N ASP A 92 -29.16 8.67 8.34
CA ASP A 92 -28.44 9.65 7.52
C ASP A 92 -28.62 11.07 8.09
N ALA A 93 -29.81 11.44 8.56
CA ALA A 93 -30.04 12.72 9.21
C ALA A 93 -29.17 12.89 10.46
N MET A 94 -29.11 11.88 11.34
CA MET A 94 -28.25 11.91 12.52
C MET A 94 -26.76 11.88 12.17
N PHE A 95 -26.35 11.06 11.20
CA PHE A 95 -24.96 10.97 10.76
C PHE A 95 -24.49 12.26 10.07
N SER A 96 -25.39 12.94 9.36
CA SER A 96 -25.10 14.21 8.68
C SER A 96 -24.68 15.32 9.64
N THR A 97 -25.04 15.24 10.92
CA THR A 97 -24.63 16.24 11.93
C THR A 97 -23.17 16.12 12.34
N LEU A 98 -22.48 15.05 11.95
CA LEU A 98 -21.03 14.91 12.16
C LEU A 98 -20.21 15.84 11.27
N VAL A 99 -20.82 16.40 10.22
CA VAL A 99 -20.17 17.31 9.28
C VAL A 99 -20.99 18.58 9.14
N THR A 100 -20.37 19.72 9.46
CA THR A 100 -20.92 21.04 9.15
C THR A 100 -20.26 21.58 7.89
N CYS A 101 -21.07 22.00 6.93
CA CYS A 101 -20.61 22.54 5.64
C CYS A 101 -21.05 24.01 5.50
N SER A 102 -20.18 24.83 4.94
CA SER A 102 -20.40 26.24 4.63
C SER A 102 -19.68 26.60 3.33
N PHE A 103 -20.12 26.03 2.20
CA PHE A 103 -19.45 26.13 0.91
C PHE A 103 -19.41 27.57 0.38
N GLN A 104 -18.22 28.06 0.04
CA GLN A 104 -18.02 29.42 -0.48
C GLN A 104 -17.96 29.41 -2.01
N ILE A 105 -19.05 28.99 -2.65
CA ILE A 105 -19.12 28.87 -4.12
C ILE A 105 -18.78 30.19 -4.82
N HIS A 106 -19.18 31.33 -4.25
CA HIS A 106 -18.91 32.67 -4.80
C HIS A 106 -17.41 32.99 -4.98
N LYS A 107 -16.50 32.27 -4.30
CA LYS A 107 -15.05 32.40 -4.48
C LYS A 107 -14.47 31.46 -5.52
N ARG A 108 -15.24 30.46 -5.92
CA ARG A 108 -14.83 29.48 -6.93
C ARG A 108 -15.12 30.08 -8.31
N LYS A 109 -14.23 29.83 -9.27
CA LYS A 109 -14.44 30.19 -10.69
C LYS A 109 -15.35 29.17 -11.41
N LEU A 110 -16.26 28.54 -10.68
CA LEU A 110 -17.11 27.45 -11.17
C LEU A 110 -18.57 27.82 -10.96
N ALA A 111 -19.42 27.58 -11.97
CA ALA A 111 -20.86 27.73 -11.80
C ALA A 111 -21.41 26.63 -10.90
N LYS A 112 -22.53 26.88 -10.23
CA LYS A 112 -23.21 25.89 -9.39
C LYS A 112 -23.49 24.60 -10.16
N ASP A 113 -24.02 24.73 -11.37
CA ASP A 113 -24.38 23.57 -12.22
C ASP A 113 -23.16 22.75 -12.61
N ASP A 114 -21.99 23.39 -12.82
CA ASP A 114 -20.74 22.69 -13.09
C ASP A 114 -20.28 21.87 -11.89
N ILE A 115 -20.38 22.44 -10.67
CA ILE A 115 -20.01 21.76 -9.43
C ILE A 115 -20.91 20.54 -9.22
N VAL A 116 -22.23 20.73 -9.34
CA VAL A 116 -23.20 19.64 -9.19
C VAL A 116 -22.97 18.58 -10.26
N GLY A 117 -22.75 18.97 -11.52
CA GLY A 117 -22.46 18.06 -12.63
C GLY A 117 -21.20 17.22 -12.39
N LYS A 118 -20.08 17.86 -12.01
CA LYS A 118 -18.83 17.17 -11.65
C LYS A 118 -19.02 16.22 -10.46
N ALA A 119 -19.73 16.64 -9.43
CA ALA A 119 -20.01 15.79 -8.27
C ALA A 119 -20.87 14.58 -8.63
N CYS A 120 -21.88 14.75 -9.48
CA CYS A 120 -22.71 13.64 -9.98
C CYS A 120 -21.87 12.62 -10.77
N VAL A 121 -21.01 13.09 -11.67
CA VAL A 121 -20.11 12.22 -12.44
C VAL A 121 -19.16 11.46 -11.52
N LEU A 122 -18.58 12.13 -10.52
CA LEU A 122 -17.70 11.49 -9.55
C LEU A 122 -18.43 10.44 -8.71
N LEU A 123 -19.60 10.78 -8.18
CA LEU A 123 -20.42 9.86 -7.37
C LEU A 123 -20.85 8.64 -8.18
N ALA A 124 -21.22 8.81 -9.45
CA ALA A 124 -21.62 7.70 -10.33
C ALA A 124 -20.52 6.64 -10.54
N ARG A 125 -19.25 6.98 -10.28
CA ARG A 125 -18.10 6.08 -10.40
C ARG A 125 -17.83 5.26 -9.13
N LEU A 126 -18.50 5.57 -8.01
CA LEU A 126 -18.41 4.77 -6.80
C LEU A 126 -18.99 3.36 -7.04
N PRO A 127 -18.40 2.31 -6.45
CA PRO A 127 -19.00 0.99 -6.45
C PRO A 127 -20.43 1.01 -5.91
N SER A 128 -21.28 0.18 -6.50
CA SER A 128 -22.70 0.06 -6.15
C SER A 128 -22.94 -0.33 -4.69
N HIS A 129 -22.02 -1.09 -4.11
CA HIS A 129 -22.01 -1.48 -2.70
C HIS A 129 -20.57 -1.72 -2.25
N PRO A 130 -20.24 -1.54 -0.96
CA PRO A 130 -18.93 -1.90 -0.44
C PRO A 130 -18.75 -3.44 -0.36
N PRO A 131 -17.51 -3.93 -0.11
CA PRO A 131 -17.25 -5.35 0.17
C PRO A 131 -18.16 -5.89 1.27
N GLU A 132 -18.57 -7.16 1.14
CA GLU A 132 -19.50 -7.81 2.06
C GLU A 132 -18.88 -8.02 3.45
N LEU A 133 -19.64 -7.65 4.50
CA LEU A 133 -19.33 -8.01 5.87
C LEU A 133 -20.06 -9.31 6.24
N SER A 134 -19.36 -10.22 6.94
CA SER A 134 -19.97 -11.46 7.43
C SER A 134 -20.78 -11.21 8.71
N PHE A 135 -22.05 -11.57 8.72
CA PHE A 135 -22.86 -11.58 9.94
C PHE A 135 -22.73 -12.93 10.67
N GLN A 136 -22.20 -12.90 11.90
CA GLN A 136 -22.13 -14.08 12.77
C GLN A 136 -22.74 -13.73 14.13
N TYR A 137 -23.67 -14.57 14.61
CA TYR A 137 -24.24 -14.45 15.95
C TYR A 137 -24.07 -15.77 16.69
N GLU A 138 -23.30 -15.75 17.78
CA GLU A 138 -23.16 -16.87 18.69
C GLU A 138 -24.10 -16.69 19.88
N SER A 139 -25.04 -17.63 20.06
CA SER A 139 -25.86 -17.63 21.26
C SER A 139 -25.01 -17.95 22.49
N LYS A 140 -25.40 -17.46 23.68
CA LYS A 140 -24.72 -17.74 24.97
C LYS A 140 -24.53 -19.25 25.28
N ASN A 141 -25.18 -20.13 24.53
CA ASN A 141 -25.08 -21.59 24.67
C ASN A 141 -24.03 -22.23 23.72
N GLY A 142 -23.23 -21.44 23.01
CA GLY A 142 -22.10 -21.92 22.19
C GLY A 142 -22.49 -22.73 20.95
N LYS A 143 -23.78 -22.77 20.58
CA LYS A 143 -24.23 -23.35 19.32
C LYS A 143 -24.26 -22.25 18.26
N SER A 144 -23.41 -22.38 17.24
CA SER A 144 -23.55 -21.65 15.98
C SER A 144 -24.84 -22.11 15.31
N ASP A 145 -25.65 -21.15 14.88
CA ASP A 145 -26.86 -21.40 14.07
C ASP A 145 -26.41 -21.40 12.60
N PRO A 146 -26.23 -22.58 11.96
CA PRO A 146 -25.70 -22.65 10.58
C PRO A 146 -26.62 -21.98 9.55
N ASP A 147 -27.87 -21.70 9.92
CA ASP A 147 -28.89 -21.03 9.10
C ASP A 147 -29.21 -19.62 9.60
N SER A 148 -28.28 -18.92 10.28
CA SER A 148 -28.53 -17.56 10.80
C SER A 148 -29.13 -16.65 9.69
N PRO A 149 -30.43 -16.33 9.74
CA PRO A 149 -31.05 -15.66 8.61
C PRO A 149 -30.53 -14.22 8.58
N TRP A 150 -30.09 -13.79 7.41
CA TRP A 150 -29.83 -12.39 7.08
C TRP A 150 -30.97 -11.49 7.58
N PRO A 151 -30.68 -10.23 7.97
CA PRO A 151 -31.68 -9.28 8.46
C PRO A 151 -32.56 -8.74 7.31
N VAL A 152 -33.37 -9.62 6.71
CA VAL A 152 -34.23 -9.35 5.54
C VAL A 152 -35.25 -8.24 5.80
N GLU A 153 -35.62 -8.01 7.06
CA GLU A 153 -36.49 -6.94 7.51
C GLU A 153 -35.93 -5.53 7.22
N TYR A 154 -34.61 -5.40 7.00
CA TYR A 154 -33.95 -4.14 6.62
C TYR A 154 -33.63 -4.06 5.11
N SER A 155 -34.02 -5.07 4.32
CA SER A 155 -33.80 -5.07 2.87
C SER A 155 -34.83 -4.19 2.13
N CYS A 156 -34.49 -3.81 0.90
CA CYS A 156 -35.45 -3.31 -0.08
C CYS A 156 -36.42 -4.45 -0.45
N ALA A 157 -37.71 -4.14 -0.64
CA ALA A 157 -38.68 -5.15 -1.06
C ALA A 157 -38.28 -5.72 -2.43
N SER A 158 -38.16 -7.05 -2.55
CA SER A 158 -37.92 -7.68 -3.86
C SER A 158 -39.14 -7.48 -4.77
N PRO A 159 -38.98 -7.06 -6.04
CA PRO A 159 -40.05 -7.14 -7.00
C PRO A 159 -40.36 -8.62 -7.22
N THR A 160 -41.53 -9.05 -6.74
CA THR A 160 -42.07 -10.37 -7.01
C THR A 160 -42.61 -10.38 -8.44
N VAL A 161 -41.74 -10.57 -9.42
CA VAL A 161 -42.18 -11.06 -10.73
C VAL A 161 -42.35 -12.57 -10.58
N ALA A 162 -43.60 -13.00 -10.48
CA ALA A 162 -43.93 -14.42 -10.43
C ALA A 162 -43.57 -15.08 -11.77
N GLY A 163 -42.63 -16.02 -11.78
CA GLY A 163 -42.50 -16.98 -12.89
C GLY A 163 -41.10 -17.37 -13.35
N GLU A 164 -40.03 -16.68 -12.99
CA GLU A 164 -38.69 -17.05 -13.49
C GLU A 164 -37.94 -17.97 -12.51
N ILE A 165 -37.47 -19.10 -13.06
CA ILE A 165 -36.62 -20.07 -12.36
C ILE A 165 -35.29 -19.39 -12.06
N LYS A 166 -35.13 -18.94 -10.81
CA LYS A 166 -33.96 -18.19 -10.33
C LYS A 166 -32.70 -19.06 -10.30
N GLY A 167 -31.65 -18.59 -10.96
CA GLY A 167 -30.31 -19.18 -10.88
C GLY A 167 -29.63 -18.93 -9.52
N PRO A 168 -28.50 -19.59 -9.23
CA PRO A 168 -27.82 -19.51 -7.93
C PRO A 168 -27.35 -18.10 -7.51
N ARG A 169 -27.28 -17.15 -8.45
CA ARG A 169 -26.81 -15.77 -8.22
C ARG A 169 -27.90 -14.78 -7.75
N ASP A 170 -29.20 -15.13 -7.83
CA ASP A 170 -30.32 -14.23 -7.44
C ASP A 170 -30.67 -14.24 -5.94
N ARG A 171 -29.77 -14.75 -5.09
CA ARG A 171 -29.93 -14.83 -3.62
C ARG A 171 -28.98 -13.91 -2.84
N TYR A 172 -28.41 -12.88 -3.48
CA TYR A 172 -27.43 -12.01 -2.82
C TYR A 172 -28.11 -11.00 -1.87
N THR A 173 -28.12 -11.30 -0.57
CA THR A 173 -28.83 -10.56 0.49
C THR A 173 -28.13 -9.27 0.92
N TRP A 174 -26.81 -9.19 0.78
CA TRP A 174 -26.00 -8.01 1.12
C TRP A 174 -26.38 -6.78 0.28
N THR A 175 -26.42 -6.91 -1.05
CA THR A 175 -26.75 -5.80 -1.97
C THR A 175 -28.16 -5.26 -1.79
N ASN A 176 -29.05 -6.04 -1.19
CA ASN A 176 -30.44 -5.67 -1.01
C ASN A 176 -30.68 -4.87 0.28
N LEU A 177 -29.66 -4.66 1.12
CA LEU A 177 -29.80 -3.84 2.33
C LEU A 177 -30.12 -2.39 1.97
N ARG A 178 -31.17 -1.84 2.59
CA ARG A 178 -31.61 -0.46 2.30
C ARG A 178 -30.53 0.56 2.62
N VAL A 179 -29.75 0.35 3.68
CA VAL A 179 -28.63 1.24 4.04
C VAL A 179 -27.54 1.36 2.98
N LEU A 180 -27.50 0.48 1.99
CA LEU A 180 -26.57 0.51 0.85
C LEU A 180 -27.20 1.11 -0.41
N SER A 181 -28.49 1.48 -0.38
CA SER A 181 -29.23 1.89 -1.57
C SER A 181 -28.93 3.31 -2.05
N ARG A 182 -28.15 4.10 -1.30
CA ARG A 182 -27.62 5.42 -1.72
C ARG A 182 -26.45 5.84 -0.81
N PRO A 183 -25.52 6.68 -1.31
CA PRO A 183 -24.54 7.34 -0.46
C PRO A 183 -25.19 8.20 0.63
N SER A 184 -24.49 8.35 1.76
CA SER A 184 -24.89 9.28 2.81
C SER A 184 -24.77 10.73 2.37
N THR A 185 -25.50 11.62 3.03
CA THR A 185 -25.42 13.07 2.83
C THR A 185 -23.98 13.58 2.96
N ASN A 186 -23.19 13.03 3.89
CA ASN A 186 -21.81 13.43 4.08
C ASN A 186 -20.88 12.99 2.95
N VAL A 187 -21.12 11.80 2.36
CA VAL A 187 -20.38 11.36 1.16
C VAL A 187 -20.63 12.32 -0.01
N VAL A 188 -21.87 12.77 -0.20
CA VAL A 188 -22.22 13.77 -1.21
C VAL A 188 -21.53 15.12 -0.93
N ARG A 189 -21.54 15.58 0.33
CA ARG A 189 -20.82 16.81 0.75
C ARG A 189 -19.33 16.74 0.48
N ILE A 190 -18.70 15.59 0.75
CA ILE A 190 -17.28 15.37 0.47
C ILE A 190 -17.02 15.39 -1.04
N ALA A 191 -17.84 14.72 -1.85
CA ALA A 191 -17.71 14.78 -3.30
C ALA A 191 -17.83 16.23 -3.82
N LEU A 192 -18.83 16.99 -3.36
CA LEU A 192 -18.99 18.42 -3.66
C LEU A 192 -17.76 19.24 -3.25
N TYR A 193 -17.23 19.01 -2.06
CA TYR A 193 -16.04 19.69 -1.57
C TYR A 193 -14.81 19.40 -2.43
N LEU A 194 -14.56 18.13 -2.77
CA LEU A 194 -13.37 17.72 -3.51
C LEU A 194 -13.37 18.23 -4.96
N VAL A 195 -14.53 18.25 -5.65
CA VAL A 195 -14.62 18.77 -7.03
C VAL A 195 -14.45 20.29 -7.12
N MET A 196 -14.54 21.01 -5.99
CA MET A 196 -14.19 22.43 -5.90
C MET A 196 -12.69 22.69 -5.76
N GLU A 197 -11.87 21.64 -5.69
CA GLU A 197 -10.41 21.67 -5.55
C GLU A 197 -9.90 22.56 -4.39
N PRO A 198 -10.17 22.17 -3.13
CA PRO A 198 -9.73 22.94 -1.98
C PRO A 198 -8.25 22.72 -1.70
N SER A 199 -7.53 23.75 -1.25
CA SER A 199 -6.09 23.67 -0.96
C SER A 199 -5.75 22.70 0.18
N ALA A 200 -6.65 22.50 1.16
CA ALA A 200 -6.43 21.72 2.39
C ALA A 200 -7.29 20.44 2.50
N ALA A 201 -7.67 19.82 1.38
CA ALA A 201 -8.62 18.70 1.35
C ALA A 201 -8.21 17.49 2.20
N PHE A 202 -6.92 17.13 2.16
CA PHE A 202 -6.41 15.87 2.70
C PHE A 202 -6.52 15.76 4.23
N THR A 203 -6.01 16.74 4.98
CA THR A 203 -6.01 16.69 6.45
C THR A 203 -7.42 16.58 7.02
N LEU A 204 -8.36 17.27 6.38
CA LEU A 204 -9.75 17.33 6.79
C LEU A 204 -10.45 15.96 6.64
N THR A 205 -10.34 15.33 5.47
CA THR A 205 -11.03 14.04 5.24
C THR A 205 -10.39 12.87 5.97
N SER A 206 -9.11 12.95 6.36
CA SER A 206 -8.47 11.97 7.26
C SER A 206 -9.06 11.96 8.65
N ASP A 207 -9.15 13.11 9.30
CA ASP A 207 -9.77 13.24 10.62
C ASP A 207 -11.20 12.68 10.63
N TYR A 208 -11.94 12.88 9.53
CA TYR A 208 -13.29 12.35 9.38
C TYR A 208 -13.32 10.83 9.19
N SER A 209 -12.46 10.25 8.33
CA SER A 209 -12.40 8.79 8.16
C SER A 209 -12.08 8.09 9.47
N ASP A 210 -11.14 8.63 10.24
CA ASP A 210 -10.70 8.08 11.53
C ASP A 210 -11.82 8.19 12.59
N THR A 211 -12.62 9.26 12.53
CA THR A 211 -13.84 9.38 13.34
C THR A 211 -14.85 8.28 13.00
N ILE A 212 -15.06 7.96 11.72
CA ILE A 212 -15.94 6.85 11.33
C ILE A 212 -15.37 5.51 11.81
N VAL A 213 -14.04 5.30 11.72
CA VAL A 213 -13.39 4.09 12.25
C VAL A 213 -13.66 3.92 13.75
N SER A 214 -13.51 4.98 14.54
CA SER A 214 -13.77 4.95 15.98
C SER A 214 -15.22 4.56 16.32
N ILE A 215 -16.19 5.09 15.57
CA ILE A 215 -17.61 4.72 15.71
C ILE A 215 -17.82 3.26 15.28
N LEU A 216 -17.25 2.86 14.14
CA LEU A 216 -17.42 1.53 13.56
C LEU A 216 -16.82 0.43 14.47
N ASN A 217 -15.66 0.67 15.07
CA ASN A 217 -15.06 -0.23 16.05
C ASN A 217 -15.95 -0.36 17.30
N THR A 218 -16.51 0.75 17.79
CA THR A 218 -17.44 0.73 18.93
C THR A 218 -18.72 -0.05 18.62
N VAL A 219 -19.29 0.12 17.41
CA VAL A 219 -20.45 -0.66 16.95
C VAL A 219 -20.11 -2.14 16.80
N THR A 220 -18.89 -2.46 16.35
CA THR A 220 -18.42 -3.85 16.23
C THR A 220 -18.37 -4.54 17.59
N ASP A 221 -17.85 -3.85 18.62
CA ASP A 221 -17.82 -4.37 19.99
C ASP A 221 -19.25 -4.59 20.54
N PHE A 222 -20.18 -3.68 20.27
CA PHE A 222 -21.60 -3.85 20.65
C PHE A 222 -22.28 -4.99 19.90
N CYS A 223 -22.00 -5.15 18.61
CA CYS A 223 -22.53 -6.26 17.82
C CYS A 223 -22.06 -7.61 18.39
N GLN A 224 -20.79 -7.74 18.74
CA GLN A 224 -20.21 -8.97 19.30
C GLN A 224 -20.69 -9.27 20.72
N SER A 225 -20.94 -8.24 21.53
CA SER A 225 -21.42 -8.39 22.92
C SER A 225 -22.95 -8.44 23.05
N SER A 226 -23.68 -8.46 21.93
CA SER A 226 -25.14 -8.40 21.89
C SER A 226 -25.81 -9.58 22.60
N ALA A 227 -26.77 -9.27 23.49
CA ALA A 227 -27.48 -10.28 24.26
C ALA A 227 -28.51 -11.06 23.42
N THR A 228 -29.16 -10.40 22.46
CA THR A 228 -30.21 -10.99 21.61
C THR A 228 -29.83 -10.97 20.13
N LYS A 229 -30.38 -11.92 19.36
CA LYS A 229 -30.18 -11.99 17.90
C LYS A 229 -30.78 -10.77 17.19
N ALA A 230 -31.89 -10.22 17.70
CA ALA A 230 -32.53 -9.03 17.14
C ALA A 230 -31.63 -7.78 17.30
N ASP A 231 -31.05 -7.59 18.48
CA ASP A 231 -30.12 -6.48 18.72
C ASP A 231 -28.87 -6.62 17.84
N ALA A 232 -28.31 -7.83 17.77
CA ALA A 232 -27.14 -8.10 16.91
C ALA A 232 -27.40 -7.74 15.44
N ARG A 233 -28.60 -8.02 14.93
CA ARG A 233 -29.01 -7.62 13.58
C ARG A 233 -29.06 -6.10 13.42
N SER A 234 -29.69 -5.39 14.35
CA SER A 234 -29.75 -3.92 14.31
C SER A 234 -28.35 -3.29 14.38
N TRP A 235 -27.47 -3.79 15.24
CA TRP A 235 -26.06 -3.36 15.29
C TRP A 235 -25.34 -3.63 13.98
N PHE A 236 -25.55 -4.79 13.36
CA PHE A 236 -24.98 -5.13 12.06
C PHE A 236 -25.47 -4.20 10.93
N ILE A 237 -26.73 -3.75 10.96
CA ILE A 237 -27.23 -2.77 9.98
C ILE A 237 -26.55 -1.41 10.14
N LEU A 238 -26.36 -0.95 11.39
CA LEU A 238 -25.59 0.27 11.67
C LEU A 238 -24.13 0.11 11.21
N GLN A 239 -23.53 -1.06 11.45
CA GLN A 239 -22.18 -1.41 11.01
C GLN A 239 -22.06 -1.35 9.47
N ALA A 240 -23.03 -1.91 8.73
CA ALA A 240 -23.06 -1.88 7.28
C ALA A 240 -23.19 -0.45 6.71
N PHE A 241 -24.04 0.39 7.31
CA PHE A 241 -24.19 1.81 6.95
C PHE A 241 -22.86 2.58 7.13
N LEU A 242 -22.22 2.44 8.29
CA LEU A 242 -20.96 3.11 8.60
C LEU A 242 -19.80 2.58 7.74
N TRP A 243 -19.77 1.28 7.47
CA TRP A 243 -18.81 0.65 6.56
C TRP A 243 -18.90 1.23 5.15
N ALA A 244 -20.11 1.38 4.61
CA ALA A 244 -20.33 2.03 3.31
C ALA A 244 -19.86 3.49 3.32
N ALA A 245 -20.23 4.27 4.34
CA ALA A 245 -19.84 5.67 4.46
C ALA A 245 -18.31 5.85 4.56
N TRP A 246 -17.63 5.00 5.34
CA TRP A 246 -16.17 5.02 5.45
C TRP A 246 -15.51 4.68 4.11
N GLN A 247 -15.91 3.56 3.49
CA GLN A 247 -15.31 3.09 2.24
C GLN A 247 -15.45 4.12 1.10
N GLN A 248 -16.64 4.71 0.95
CA GLN A 248 -16.90 5.70 -0.08
C GLN A 248 -16.11 6.99 0.17
N THR A 249 -16.03 7.43 1.43
CA THR A 249 -15.23 8.59 1.84
C THR A 249 -13.75 8.39 1.50
N VAL A 250 -13.20 7.22 1.83
CA VAL A 250 -11.81 6.88 1.55
C VAL A 250 -11.56 6.81 0.03
N MET A 251 -12.45 6.20 -0.75
CA MET A 251 -12.31 6.13 -2.21
C MET A 251 -12.34 7.50 -2.88
N LEU A 252 -13.25 8.39 -2.47
CA LEU A 252 -13.32 9.76 -2.99
C LEU A 252 -12.03 10.54 -2.68
N GLN A 253 -11.51 10.38 -1.47
CA GLN A 253 -10.27 11.04 -1.07
C GLN A 253 -9.06 10.49 -1.83
N MET A 254 -8.93 9.16 -1.93
CA MET A 254 -7.88 8.51 -2.71
C MET A 254 -7.92 8.94 -4.18
N TRP A 255 -9.11 9.11 -4.77
CA TRP A 255 -9.26 9.59 -6.13
C TRP A 255 -8.70 11.01 -6.29
N TYR A 256 -9.08 11.91 -5.37
CA TYR A 256 -8.62 13.29 -5.37
C TYR A 256 -7.10 13.36 -5.23
N ASP A 257 -6.55 12.57 -4.30
CA ASP A 257 -5.12 12.46 -4.04
C ASP A 257 -4.36 11.90 -5.24
N ALA A 258 -4.86 10.82 -5.84
CA ALA A 258 -4.26 10.21 -7.02
C ALA A 258 -4.24 11.18 -8.21
N THR A 259 -5.35 11.89 -8.45
CA THR A 259 -5.48 12.88 -9.52
C THR A 259 -4.51 14.04 -9.32
N ARG A 260 -4.39 14.53 -8.08
CA ARG A 260 -3.43 15.60 -7.75
C ARG A 260 -1.98 15.14 -7.88
N GLN A 261 -1.65 13.92 -7.46
CA GLN A 261 -0.30 13.39 -7.65
C GLN A 261 0.05 13.22 -9.12
N LEU A 262 -0.89 12.81 -9.97
CA LEU A 262 -0.64 12.71 -11.41
C LEU A 262 -0.37 14.10 -12.03
N ASN A 263 -1.10 15.13 -11.59
CA ASN A 263 -0.96 16.51 -12.10
C ASN A 263 0.25 17.28 -11.54
N VAL A 264 0.53 17.15 -10.24
CA VAL A 264 1.62 17.88 -9.56
C VAL A 264 2.93 17.09 -9.61
N GLY A 265 2.83 15.78 -9.78
CA GLY A 265 3.95 14.84 -9.78
C GLY A 265 4.03 13.98 -8.52
N TYR A 266 4.47 12.73 -8.72
CA TYR A 266 4.68 11.78 -7.63
C TYR A 266 5.78 12.23 -6.68
N SER A 267 5.51 12.09 -5.39
CA SER A 267 6.46 12.26 -4.29
C SER A 267 6.15 11.19 -3.25
N PHE A 268 7.16 10.39 -2.91
CA PHE A 268 7.00 9.26 -1.98
C PHE A 268 6.48 9.72 -0.62
N GLU A 269 7.06 10.78 -0.06
CA GLU A 269 6.66 11.36 1.22
C GLU A 269 5.19 11.77 1.22
N ARG A 270 4.73 12.45 0.16
CA ARG A 270 3.33 12.83 0.03
C ARG A 270 2.47 11.58 -0.09
N HIS A 271 2.86 10.61 -0.93
CA HIS A 271 2.10 9.37 -1.15
C HIS A 271 1.78 8.63 0.14
N ASN A 272 2.77 8.40 1.00
CA ASN A 272 2.56 7.69 2.26
C ASN A 272 1.70 8.48 3.25
N HIS A 273 1.85 9.80 3.31
CA HIS A 273 0.92 10.63 4.07
C HIS A 273 -0.52 10.47 3.55
N LEU A 274 -0.74 10.47 2.23
CA LEU A 274 -2.08 10.42 1.63
C LEU A 274 -2.85 9.11 1.92
N ILE A 275 -2.14 7.99 2.02
CA ILE A 275 -2.73 6.65 2.11
C ILE A 275 -2.72 6.05 3.52
N SER A 276 -1.96 6.60 4.46
CA SER A 276 -1.96 6.14 5.86
C SER A 276 -3.28 6.49 6.53
N ARG A 277 -4.12 5.48 6.81
CA ARG A 277 -5.45 5.61 7.42
C ARG A 277 -5.66 4.61 8.54
N GLU A 278 -6.51 4.93 9.50
CA GLU A 278 -7.01 3.91 10.42
C GLU A 278 -7.84 2.86 9.67
N ILE A 279 -7.65 1.58 10.02
CA ILE A 279 -8.38 0.46 9.42
C ILE A 279 -9.44 -0.01 10.40
N PRO A 280 -10.72 -0.08 10.00
CA PRO A 280 -11.78 -0.65 10.82
C PRO A 280 -11.52 -2.10 11.23
N SER A 281 -11.81 -2.45 12.49
CA SER A 281 -11.68 -3.81 13.01
C SER A 281 -12.62 -4.82 12.34
N VAL A 282 -13.72 -4.34 11.76
CA VAL A 282 -14.71 -5.14 11.02
C VAL A 282 -14.24 -5.53 9.61
N MET A 283 -13.16 -4.95 9.10
CA MET A 283 -12.64 -5.23 7.76
C MET A 283 -12.57 -6.75 7.52
N PRO A 284 -13.14 -7.27 6.41
CA PRO A 284 -13.09 -8.69 6.11
C PRO A 284 -11.66 -9.22 6.13
N GLY A 285 -11.47 -10.41 6.72
CA GLY A 285 -10.17 -11.06 6.74
C GLY A 285 -9.63 -11.28 5.32
N ARG A 286 -8.31 -11.21 5.16
CA ARG A 286 -7.61 -11.35 3.87
C ARG A 286 -7.99 -12.63 3.11
N GLU A 287 -8.32 -13.69 3.85
CA GLU A 287 -8.80 -14.98 3.32
C GLU A 287 -10.09 -14.85 2.51
N ILE A 288 -10.99 -13.93 2.87
CA ILE A 288 -12.26 -13.71 2.17
C ILE A 288 -11.99 -13.09 0.80
N VAL A 289 -11.14 -12.07 0.75
CA VAL A 289 -10.73 -11.40 -0.49
C VAL A 289 -10.00 -12.39 -1.42
N GLU A 290 -9.11 -13.20 -0.86
CA GLU A 290 -8.34 -14.21 -1.59
C GLU A 290 -9.22 -15.29 -2.25
N ARG A 291 -10.40 -15.61 -1.70
CA ARG A 291 -11.33 -16.59 -2.30
C ARG A 291 -11.89 -16.14 -3.65
N SER A 292 -11.97 -14.83 -3.88
CA SER A 292 -12.49 -14.26 -5.12
C SER A 292 -11.40 -13.98 -6.16
N ARG A 293 -10.12 -14.27 -5.84
CA ARG A 293 -8.99 -14.02 -6.74
C ARG A 293 -9.06 -14.93 -7.98
N PRO A 294 -8.90 -14.39 -9.21
CA PRO A 294 -8.75 -15.15 -10.44
C PRO A 294 -7.74 -16.28 -10.35
N THR A 295 -8.06 -17.45 -10.90
CA THR A 295 -7.20 -18.65 -10.79
C THR A 295 -5.82 -18.41 -11.40
N TYR A 296 -5.75 -17.74 -12.56
CA TYR A 296 -4.48 -17.40 -13.24
C TYR A 296 -3.59 -16.43 -12.45
N MET A 297 -4.18 -15.56 -11.63
CA MET A 297 -3.46 -14.51 -10.91
C MET A 297 -2.55 -15.09 -9.82
N CYS A 298 -1.25 -14.80 -9.88
CA CYS A 298 -0.29 -15.28 -8.89
C CYS A 298 -0.57 -14.72 -7.48
N LYS A 299 -0.65 -15.59 -6.46
CA LYS A 299 -0.89 -15.19 -5.07
C LYS A 299 0.15 -14.20 -4.53
N TRP A 300 1.43 -14.43 -4.84
CA TRP A 300 2.51 -13.53 -4.41
C TRP A 300 2.43 -12.16 -5.10
N ALA A 301 2.09 -12.16 -6.40
CA ALA A 301 1.93 -10.90 -7.14
C ALA A 301 0.74 -10.09 -6.59
N PHE A 302 -0.35 -10.78 -6.25
CA PHE A 302 -1.48 -10.15 -5.59
C PHE A 302 -1.12 -9.66 -4.17
N GLU A 303 -0.27 -10.37 -3.42
CA GLU A 303 0.19 -9.90 -2.10
C GLU A 303 0.89 -8.55 -2.17
N LEU A 304 1.72 -8.32 -3.20
CA LEU A 304 2.36 -7.01 -3.43
C LEU A 304 1.33 -5.88 -3.51
N LEU A 305 0.26 -6.06 -4.30
CA LEU A 305 -0.82 -5.08 -4.40
C LEU A 305 -1.63 -4.98 -3.10
N ARG A 306 -1.98 -6.13 -2.52
CA ARG A 306 -2.91 -6.21 -1.39
C ARG A 306 -2.33 -5.67 -0.08
N SER A 307 -1.01 -5.76 0.08
CA SER A 307 -0.27 -5.23 1.24
C SER A 307 0.15 -3.77 1.09
N ASP A 308 -0.06 -3.16 -0.08
CA ASP A 308 0.19 -1.74 -0.31
C ASP A 308 -0.74 -0.88 0.57
N LEU A 309 -0.22 0.24 1.09
CA LEU A 309 -0.99 1.11 1.99
C LEU A 309 -2.18 1.77 1.27
N SER A 310 -2.14 1.91 -0.06
CA SER A 310 -3.26 2.40 -0.87
C SER A 310 -4.41 1.39 -0.98
N SER A 311 -4.17 0.12 -0.66
CA SER A 311 -5.17 -0.97 -0.70
C SER A 311 -6.05 -1.03 0.56
N VAL A 312 -6.21 0.08 1.28
CA VAL A 312 -6.88 0.10 2.59
C VAL A 312 -8.34 -0.40 2.56
N THR A 313 -9.06 -0.20 1.45
CA THR A 313 -10.47 -0.63 1.33
C THR A 313 -10.62 -2.12 1.01
N GLN A 314 -9.53 -2.79 0.61
CA GLN A 314 -9.48 -4.19 0.19
C GLN A 314 -10.53 -4.57 -0.88
N ASP A 315 -10.97 -3.61 -1.69
CA ASP A 315 -11.99 -3.81 -2.73
C ASP A 315 -11.34 -4.05 -4.10
N PHE A 316 -11.09 -5.33 -4.42
CA PHE A 316 -10.49 -5.75 -5.69
C PHE A 316 -11.49 -6.35 -6.69
N ARG A 317 -12.80 -6.26 -6.43
CA ARG A 317 -13.81 -6.96 -7.23
C ARG A 317 -13.76 -6.56 -8.70
N ARG A 318 -13.74 -5.25 -8.98
CA ARG A 318 -13.64 -4.74 -10.35
C ARG A 318 -12.33 -5.16 -11.02
N LEU A 319 -11.22 -5.10 -10.29
CA LEU A 319 -9.91 -5.56 -10.76
C LEU A 319 -9.96 -7.05 -11.17
N PHE A 320 -10.55 -7.88 -10.32
CA PHE A 320 -10.70 -9.32 -10.56
C PHE A 320 -11.61 -9.62 -11.74
N GLU A 321 -12.74 -8.92 -11.88
CA GLU A 321 -13.63 -9.05 -13.04
C GLU A 321 -12.91 -8.76 -14.35
N ILE A 322 -12.15 -7.66 -14.41
CA ILE A 322 -11.37 -7.29 -15.59
C ILE A 322 -10.31 -8.36 -15.86
N TYR A 323 -9.56 -8.76 -14.84
CA TYR A 323 -8.48 -9.74 -15.01
C TYR A 323 -9.01 -11.11 -15.45
N GLU A 324 -10.12 -11.56 -14.88
CA GLU A 324 -10.79 -12.82 -15.24
C GLU A 324 -11.32 -12.78 -16.68
N LEU A 325 -11.85 -11.65 -17.14
CA LEU A 325 -12.29 -11.50 -18.53
C LEU A 325 -11.17 -11.75 -19.55
N HIS A 326 -9.94 -11.36 -19.20
CA HIS A 326 -8.78 -11.49 -20.09
C HIS A 326 -8.01 -12.80 -19.93
N PHE A 327 -7.99 -13.38 -18.72
CA PHE A 327 -7.12 -14.50 -18.39
C PHE A 327 -7.81 -15.68 -17.68
N GLY A 328 -9.13 -15.66 -17.50
CA GLY A 328 -9.88 -16.66 -16.73
C GLY A 328 -9.75 -18.09 -17.25
N ASP A 329 -9.63 -18.26 -18.57
CA ASP A 329 -9.48 -19.58 -19.21
C ASP A 329 -8.06 -20.16 -19.10
N ARG A 330 -7.15 -19.52 -18.37
CA ARG A 330 -5.73 -19.90 -18.31
C ARG A 330 -5.37 -20.65 -17.05
N GLU A 331 -4.47 -21.61 -17.23
CA GLU A 331 -3.87 -22.35 -16.12
C GLU A 331 -2.83 -21.50 -15.37
N PRO A 332 -2.73 -21.65 -14.03
CA PRO A 332 -1.71 -20.99 -13.23
C PRO A 332 -0.29 -21.25 -13.70
N ARG A 333 0.55 -20.20 -13.68
CA ARG A 333 1.98 -20.28 -14.08
C ARG A 333 2.97 -20.38 -12.92
N CYS A 334 2.50 -20.38 -11.68
CA CYS A 334 3.36 -20.21 -10.50
C CYS A 334 4.34 -21.37 -10.31
N ASN A 335 3.83 -22.61 -10.25
CA ASN A 335 4.63 -23.81 -10.04
C ASN A 335 4.24 -24.87 -11.08
N LEU A 336 5.16 -25.19 -11.98
CA LEU A 336 4.98 -26.23 -12.98
C LEU A 336 5.23 -27.58 -12.29
N ALA A 337 4.38 -28.56 -12.57
CA ALA A 337 4.54 -29.88 -11.98
C ALA A 337 5.67 -30.67 -12.66
N ASP A 338 6.42 -31.44 -11.87
CA ASP A 338 7.34 -32.47 -12.35
C ASP A 338 6.58 -33.58 -13.08
N GLY A 339 6.29 -33.39 -14.37
CA GLY A 339 5.89 -34.40 -15.37
C GLY A 339 4.67 -35.30 -15.10
N ARG A 340 4.07 -35.27 -13.91
CA ARG A 340 3.01 -36.21 -13.45
C ARG A 340 1.90 -35.55 -12.62
N CYS A 341 2.00 -34.27 -12.28
CA CYS A 341 0.98 -33.54 -11.52
C CYS A 341 0.42 -32.35 -12.34
N ARG A 342 -0.72 -31.80 -11.92
CA ARG A 342 -1.30 -30.57 -12.50
C ARG A 342 -0.52 -29.32 -12.04
N PRO A 343 -0.52 -28.22 -12.80
CA PRO A 343 0.04 -26.93 -12.38
C PRO A 343 -0.46 -26.56 -10.97
N ARG A 344 0.42 -26.01 -10.13
CA ARG A 344 0.08 -25.61 -8.76
C ARG A 344 0.27 -24.11 -8.59
N LEU A 345 -0.67 -23.48 -7.91
CA LEU A 345 -0.50 -22.10 -7.44
C LEU A 345 0.56 -22.04 -6.34
N CYS A 346 1.30 -20.93 -6.27
CA CYS A 346 2.12 -20.65 -5.10
C CYS A 346 1.22 -20.38 -3.88
N ASP A 347 1.76 -20.53 -2.67
CA ASP A 347 1.02 -20.26 -1.44
C ASP A 347 0.89 -18.76 -1.13
N GLY A 348 1.65 -17.90 -1.84
CA GLY A 348 1.64 -16.45 -1.65
C GLY A 348 2.36 -15.99 -0.39
N LYS A 349 3.05 -16.88 0.33
CA LYS A 349 3.73 -16.53 1.59
C LYS A 349 5.12 -15.96 1.39
N ALA A 350 5.77 -16.35 0.30
CA ALA A 350 7.12 -15.91 -0.02
C ALA A 350 7.39 -16.00 -1.53
N PRO A 351 8.31 -15.17 -2.05
CA PRO A 351 8.66 -15.19 -3.47
C PRO A 351 9.35 -16.51 -3.87
N GLY A 352 10.17 -17.08 -2.97
CA GLY A 352 10.81 -18.37 -3.19
C GLY A 352 9.85 -19.56 -3.35
N ASN A 353 8.57 -19.41 -2.97
CA ASN A 353 7.55 -20.44 -3.12
C ASN A 353 6.89 -20.43 -4.51
N CYS A 354 7.35 -19.56 -5.40
CA CYS A 354 6.82 -19.35 -6.74
C CYS A 354 7.93 -19.52 -7.78
N GLN A 355 7.93 -20.64 -8.51
CA GLN A 355 8.90 -20.93 -9.57
C GLN A 355 8.84 -19.92 -10.73
N ARG A 356 7.75 -19.15 -10.86
CA ARG A 356 7.65 -17.98 -11.77
C ARG A 356 8.83 -17.01 -11.60
N PHE A 357 9.45 -16.96 -10.42
CA PHE A 357 10.58 -16.08 -10.10
C PHE A 357 11.95 -16.77 -10.07
N VAL A 358 11.99 -18.07 -10.37
CA VAL A 358 13.22 -18.87 -10.43
C VAL A 358 13.64 -19.02 -11.90
N SER A 359 14.92 -18.81 -12.20
CA SER A 359 15.43 -18.91 -13.58
C SER A 359 15.82 -20.33 -14.02
N GLU A 360 15.80 -21.31 -13.12
CA GLU A 360 16.12 -22.69 -13.44
C GLU A 360 15.14 -23.20 -14.51
N GLY A 361 15.66 -23.48 -15.71
CA GLY A 361 14.87 -23.95 -16.86
C GLY A 361 14.40 -22.88 -17.85
N VAL A 362 14.72 -21.59 -17.65
CA VAL A 362 14.43 -20.56 -18.67
C VAL A 362 15.33 -20.76 -19.88
N GLN A 363 14.74 -21.03 -21.04
CA GLN A 363 15.48 -21.09 -22.30
C GLN A 363 15.87 -19.68 -22.76
N ILE A 364 17.18 -19.45 -22.85
CA ILE A 364 17.78 -18.21 -23.37
C ILE A 364 17.35 -18.04 -24.82
N GLN A 365 16.92 -16.83 -25.19
CA GLN A 365 16.49 -16.51 -26.56
C GLN A 365 15.39 -17.44 -27.12
N ALA A 366 14.50 -17.98 -26.28
CA ALA A 366 13.34 -18.76 -26.73
C ALA A 366 12.14 -17.91 -27.17
N ALA A 367 12.16 -16.61 -26.87
CA ALA A 367 11.14 -15.68 -27.34
C ALA A 367 11.49 -15.16 -28.74
N HIS A 368 10.47 -15.05 -29.58
CA HIS A 368 10.58 -14.59 -30.95
C HIS A 368 9.46 -13.59 -31.26
N ASP A 369 9.64 -12.81 -32.32
CA ASP A 369 8.57 -11.96 -32.86
C ASP A 369 7.49 -12.82 -33.54
N PHE A 370 6.28 -12.30 -33.70
CA PHE A 370 5.10 -13.08 -34.15
C PHE A 370 5.24 -13.65 -35.57
N GLU A 371 5.98 -12.98 -36.46
CA GLU A 371 6.28 -13.44 -37.83
C GLU A 371 7.54 -14.32 -37.94
N CYS A 372 8.19 -14.63 -36.82
CA CYS A 372 9.46 -15.33 -36.82
C CYS A 372 9.30 -16.84 -37.05
N PRO A 373 10.19 -17.50 -37.82
CA PRO A 373 10.20 -18.95 -37.98
C PRO A 373 10.63 -19.74 -36.72
N GLY A 374 10.73 -19.09 -35.56
CA GLY A 374 11.09 -19.72 -34.29
C GLY A 374 12.48 -20.33 -34.31
N SER A 375 12.56 -21.67 -34.23
CA SER A 375 13.82 -22.42 -34.12
C SER A 375 14.79 -22.24 -35.29
N ALA A 376 14.33 -21.78 -36.46
CA ALA A 376 15.20 -21.46 -37.59
C ALA A 376 15.72 -20.01 -37.59
N CYS A 377 15.38 -19.23 -36.57
CA CYS A 377 15.87 -17.86 -36.43
C CYS A 377 17.37 -17.84 -36.13
N GLY A 378 18.16 -17.17 -36.95
CA GLY A 378 19.56 -16.90 -36.65
C GLY A 378 19.74 -15.92 -35.48
N SER A 379 20.94 -15.93 -34.90
CA SER A 379 21.36 -15.02 -33.83
C SER A 379 22.46 -14.06 -34.30
N LEU A 380 22.45 -12.84 -33.79
CA LEU A 380 23.52 -11.84 -33.95
C LEU A 380 24.43 -11.90 -32.72
N ILE A 381 25.73 -12.01 -32.92
CA ILE A 381 26.72 -11.95 -31.83
C ILE A 381 27.29 -10.53 -31.71
N TRP A 382 27.81 -10.16 -30.56
CA TRP A 382 28.40 -8.83 -30.42
C TRP A 382 29.71 -8.65 -31.19
N ASP A 383 29.97 -7.42 -31.64
CA ASP A 383 31.30 -6.96 -32.04
C ASP A 383 32.02 -6.42 -30.79
N GLU A 384 32.92 -7.23 -30.22
CA GLU A 384 33.66 -6.88 -29.00
C GLU A 384 34.52 -5.63 -29.18
N GLN A 385 35.10 -5.42 -30.36
CA GLN A 385 35.93 -4.24 -30.64
C GLN A 385 35.07 -2.97 -30.64
N SER A 386 33.90 -3.02 -31.28
CA SER A 386 32.92 -1.94 -31.23
C SER A 386 32.49 -1.64 -29.79
N TYR A 387 32.21 -2.68 -28.99
CA TYR A 387 31.81 -2.51 -27.59
C TYR A 387 32.89 -1.84 -26.73
N ARG A 388 34.15 -2.31 -26.86
CA ARG A 388 35.29 -1.82 -26.09
C ARG A 388 35.74 -0.41 -26.49
N SER A 389 35.45 0.03 -27.72
CA SER A 389 35.78 1.40 -28.16
C SER A 389 34.99 2.49 -27.44
N ILE A 390 33.89 2.13 -26.77
CA ILE A 390 33.02 3.06 -26.04
C ILE A 390 33.36 2.97 -24.56
N LYS A 391 33.38 4.12 -23.88
CA LYS A 391 33.47 4.22 -22.42
C LYS A 391 32.08 4.56 -21.85
N GLY A 392 31.68 3.90 -20.77
CA GLY A 392 30.39 4.17 -20.11
C GLY A 392 29.19 3.46 -20.75
N ALA A 393 28.05 4.14 -20.78
CA ALA A 393 26.78 3.56 -21.23
C ALA A 393 26.79 3.19 -22.73
N ARG A 394 26.42 1.95 -23.07
CA ARG A 394 26.49 1.39 -24.43
C ARG A 394 25.12 0.91 -24.91
N ALA A 395 24.74 1.30 -26.12
CA ALA A 395 23.51 0.91 -26.79
C ALA A 395 23.80 0.28 -28.16
N VAL A 396 22.89 -0.56 -28.64
CA VAL A 396 22.93 -1.13 -29.98
C VAL A 396 22.68 -0.03 -31.01
N CYS A 397 23.62 0.15 -31.94
CA CYS A 397 23.51 1.10 -33.04
C CYS A 397 22.65 0.51 -34.16
N LEU A 398 21.56 1.18 -34.54
CA LEU A 398 20.64 0.67 -35.56
C LEU A 398 21.27 0.62 -36.96
N GLU A 399 22.08 1.63 -37.30
CA GLU A 399 22.65 1.77 -38.65
C GLU A 399 23.94 0.98 -38.83
N ALA A 400 24.70 0.77 -37.76
CA ALA A 400 25.97 0.05 -37.82
C ALA A 400 25.79 -1.46 -37.64
N THR A 401 24.71 -1.93 -37.00
CA THR A 401 24.48 -3.38 -36.81
C THR A 401 24.15 -4.03 -38.14
N ASP A 402 24.78 -5.19 -38.43
CA ASP A 402 24.52 -5.96 -39.65
C ASP A 402 23.87 -7.32 -39.34
N GLU A 403 23.79 -8.17 -40.36
CA GLU A 403 23.17 -9.50 -40.26
C GLU A 403 24.00 -10.53 -39.48
N GLN A 404 25.19 -10.18 -39.00
CA GLN A 404 26.06 -11.08 -38.23
C GLN A 404 26.43 -10.50 -36.86
N TYR A 405 26.73 -9.20 -36.80
CA TYR A 405 27.31 -8.53 -35.64
C TYR A 405 26.49 -7.36 -35.13
N ILE A 406 26.23 -7.36 -33.83
CA ILE A 406 25.71 -6.20 -33.08
C ILE A 406 26.83 -5.19 -32.89
N ARG A 407 26.61 -3.96 -33.36
CA ARG A 407 27.54 -2.84 -33.16
C ARG A 407 26.97 -1.84 -32.18
N TYR A 408 27.87 -1.16 -31.46
CA TYR A 408 27.51 -0.33 -30.32
C TYR A 408 27.81 1.14 -30.58
N ARG A 409 27.10 1.99 -29.84
CA ARG A 409 27.36 3.43 -29.68
C ARG A 409 27.03 3.87 -28.25
N PRO A 410 27.45 5.07 -27.81
CA PRO A 410 27.05 5.59 -26.52
C PRO A 410 25.51 5.72 -26.40
N VAL A 411 24.97 5.52 -25.19
CA VAL A 411 23.56 5.89 -24.90
C VAL A 411 23.41 7.41 -24.98
N THR A 412 22.31 7.87 -25.58
CA THR A 412 21.99 9.29 -25.78
C THR A 412 20.49 9.55 -25.56
N SER A 413 20.08 10.81 -25.66
CA SER A 413 18.66 11.21 -25.72
C SER A 413 17.91 10.72 -26.96
N GLU A 414 18.58 10.01 -27.88
CA GLU A 414 18.01 9.32 -29.04
C GLU A 414 18.04 7.79 -28.87
N THR A 415 18.20 7.30 -27.65
CA THR A 415 18.19 5.86 -27.34
C THR A 415 16.84 5.43 -26.79
N MET A 416 16.31 4.29 -27.25
CA MET A 416 15.19 3.60 -26.59
C MET A 416 15.74 2.60 -25.57
N ALA A 417 15.39 2.71 -24.29
CA ALA A 417 15.70 1.67 -23.30
C ALA A 417 14.59 0.62 -23.27
N VAL A 418 14.94 -0.66 -23.26
CA VAL A 418 14.00 -1.78 -23.14
C VAL A 418 14.12 -2.40 -21.76
N SER A 419 13.03 -2.34 -21.00
CA SER A 419 12.88 -2.99 -19.70
C SER A 419 12.02 -4.24 -19.87
N HIS A 420 12.62 -5.41 -19.68
CA HIS A 420 11.99 -6.68 -20.03
C HIS A 420 12.18 -7.73 -18.93
N VAL A 421 11.33 -8.76 -18.94
CA VAL A 421 11.45 -9.86 -18.00
C VAL A 421 12.33 -10.98 -18.58
N TRP A 422 13.50 -11.19 -17.97
CA TRP A 422 14.48 -12.21 -18.39
C TRP A 422 13.85 -13.60 -18.59
N SER A 423 13.01 -14.03 -17.65
CA SER A 423 12.36 -15.34 -17.65
C SER A 423 11.27 -15.51 -18.71
N HIS A 424 10.95 -14.46 -19.48
CA HIS A 424 10.00 -14.56 -20.60
C HIS A 424 10.63 -15.08 -21.89
N GLY A 425 11.95 -15.38 -21.89
CA GLY A 425 12.66 -16.00 -23.00
C GLY A 425 13.45 -15.04 -23.88
N GLN A 426 13.49 -13.75 -23.53
CA GLN A 426 14.30 -12.74 -24.23
C GLN A 426 15.65 -12.46 -23.57
N GLY A 427 15.90 -13.08 -22.42
CA GLY A 427 17.18 -12.97 -21.73
C GLY A 427 18.33 -13.64 -22.50
N GLY A 428 19.56 -13.28 -22.18
CA GLY A 428 20.75 -13.84 -22.79
C GLY A 428 22.00 -13.02 -22.49
N ARG A 429 23.02 -13.22 -23.32
CA ARG A 429 24.29 -12.51 -23.25
C ARG A 429 24.75 -12.11 -24.66
N PRO A 430 25.49 -10.98 -24.80
CA PRO A 430 25.97 -10.53 -26.10
C PRO A 430 26.87 -11.57 -26.79
N GLU A 431 27.63 -12.34 -26.01
CA GLU A 431 28.54 -13.37 -26.53
C GLU A 431 27.80 -14.61 -27.06
N THR A 432 26.63 -14.93 -26.49
CA THR A 432 25.84 -16.12 -26.87
C THR A 432 24.88 -15.88 -28.03
N GLY A 433 24.71 -14.61 -28.42
CA GLY A 433 23.86 -14.20 -29.53
C GLY A 433 22.48 -13.72 -29.12
N PHE A 434 21.89 -12.88 -29.97
CA PHE A 434 20.57 -12.28 -29.84
C PHE A 434 19.73 -12.57 -31.07
N ASN A 435 18.47 -12.98 -30.91
CA ASN A 435 17.60 -13.36 -32.03
C ASN A 435 17.44 -12.23 -33.04
N LYS A 436 17.71 -12.52 -34.32
CA LYS A 436 17.56 -11.56 -35.43
C LYS A 436 16.16 -10.95 -35.49
N CYS A 437 15.13 -11.74 -35.26
CA CYS A 437 13.75 -11.24 -35.22
C CYS A 437 13.54 -10.20 -34.11
N LEU A 438 14.08 -10.42 -32.91
CA LEU A 438 13.97 -9.47 -31.81
C LEU A 438 14.77 -8.19 -32.10
N HIS A 439 15.96 -8.32 -32.71
CA HIS A 439 16.70 -7.15 -33.16
C HIS A 439 15.91 -6.31 -34.17
N ARG A 440 15.30 -6.95 -35.18
CA ARG A 440 14.45 -6.27 -36.17
C ARG A 440 13.24 -5.61 -35.52
N ARG A 441 12.57 -6.30 -34.60
CA ARG A 441 11.44 -5.79 -33.82
C ARG A 441 11.81 -4.52 -33.05
N TYR A 442 12.87 -4.57 -32.24
CA TYR A 442 13.30 -3.42 -31.45
C TYR A 442 13.88 -2.29 -32.30
N THR A 443 14.48 -2.59 -33.45
CA THR A 443 14.91 -1.59 -34.43
C THR A 443 13.70 -0.85 -35.02
N ALA A 444 12.65 -1.57 -35.41
CA ALA A 444 11.41 -0.98 -35.93
C ALA A 444 10.72 -0.11 -34.87
N LEU A 445 10.59 -0.62 -33.64
CA LEU A 445 10.03 0.14 -32.51
C LEU A 445 10.86 1.38 -32.20
N ALA A 446 12.20 1.28 -32.12
CA ALA A 446 13.07 2.43 -31.89
C ALA A 446 12.89 3.51 -32.97
N ARG A 447 12.81 3.12 -34.25
CA ARG A 447 12.57 4.05 -35.36
C ARG A 447 11.20 4.72 -35.29
N CYS A 448 10.16 4.05 -34.78
CA CYS A 448 8.85 4.67 -34.57
C CYS A 448 8.88 5.84 -33.57
N PHE A 449 9.90 5.89 -32.70
CA PHE A 449 10.13 6.98 -31.76
C PHE A 449 11.31 7.88 -32.16
N ASP A 450 11.76 7.83 -33.43
CA ASP A 450 12.94 8.53 -33.95
C ASP A 450 14.21 8.30 -33.11
N CYS A 451 14.40 7.09 -32.59
CA CYS A 451 15.62 6.70 -31.90
C CYS A 451 16.64 6.17 -32.90
N THR A 452 17.93 6.43 -32.63
CA THR A 452 19.07 5.97 -33.44
C THR A 452 19.81 4.78 -32.82
N SER A 453 19.37 4.35 -31.64
CA SER A 453 19.88 3.19 -30.91
C SER A 453 18.84 2.63 -29.94
N TYR A 454 19.06 1.39 -29.48
CA TYR A 454 18.33 0.87 -28.32
C TYR A 454 19.27 0.25 -27.29
N TRP A 455 18.94 0.39 -26.01
CA TRP A 455 19.58 -0.29 -24.91
C TRP A 455 18.70 -1.45 -24.45
N MET A 456 19.30 -2.61 -24.24
CA MET A 456 18.67 -3.77 -23.60
C MET A 456 19.78 -4.57 -22.91
N ASP A 457 19.52 -5.04 -21.70
CA ASP A 457 20.49 -5.80 -20.90
C ASP A 457 21.08 -7.02 -21.64
N THR A 458 20.28 -7.73 -22.43
CA THR A 458 20.66 -8.95 -23.14
C THR A 458 21.77 -8.73 -24.17
N PRO A 459 21.67 -7.77 -25.11
CA PRO A 459 22.77 -7.45 -26.02
C PRO A 459 23.80 -6.49 -25.43
N CYS A 460 23.59 -5.86 -24.26
CA CYS A 460 24.51 -4.84 -23.74
C CYS A 460 25.26 -5.21 -22.45
N ILE A 461 24.93 -6.31 -21.76
CA ILE A 461 25.61 -6.70 -20.51
C ILE A 461 26.40 -8.01 -20.70
N PRO A 462 27.73 -7.91 -20.87
CA PRO A 462 28.59 -9.07 -21.09
C PRO A 462 28.79 -9.94 -19.84
N THR A 463 29.47 -11.06 -20.05
CA THR A 463 29.81 -12.05 -19.04
C THR A 463 31.12 -11.70 -18.31
N ASN A 464 32.05 -10.98 -18.96
CA ASN A 464 33.28 -10.50 -18.34
C ASN A 464 32.97 -9.58 -17.13
N ASP A 465 33.57 -9.88 -15.97
CA ASP A 465 33.22 -9.21 -14.70
C ASP A 465 33.49 -7.70 -14.71
N GLU A 466 34.60 -7.23 -15.29
CA GLU A 466 34.92 -5.79 -15.33
C GLU A 466 33.94 -5.02 -16.22
N LEU A 467 33.71 -5.52 -17.44
CA LEU A 467 32.76 -4.91 -18.37
C LEU A 467 31.33 -4.99 -17.86
N ARG A 468 30.99 -6.06 -17.12
CA ARG A 468 29.70 -6.26 -16.49
C ARG A 468 29.47 -5.25 -15.37
N ASP A 469 30.43 -5.11 -14.46
CA ASP A 469 30.35 -4.15 -13.37
C ASP A 469 30.26 -2.71 -13.92
N GLU A 470 30.99 -2.40 -14.99
CA GLU A 470 30.87 -1.12 -15.71
C GLU A 470 29.47 -0.92 -16.29
N ALA A 471 28.94 -1.90 -17.03
CA ALA A 471 27.63 -1.81 -17.68
C ALA A 471 26.48 -1.68 -16.66
N ILE A 472 26.53 -2.45 -15.57
CA ILE A 472 25.54 -2.39 -14.48
C ILE A 472 25.64 -1.05 -13.74
N GLY A 473 26.85 -0.55 -13.48
CA GLY A 473 27.04 0.76 -12.85
C GLY A 473 26.42 1.92 -13.64
N GLN A 474 26.18 1.73 -14.95
CA GLN A 474 25.53 2.72 -15.82
C GLN A 474 24.00 2.52 -15.96
N ILE A 475 23.39 1.51 -15.33
CA ILE A 475 21.98 1.17 -15.56
C ILE A 475 21.04 2.35 -15.26
N ASN A 476 21.27 3.08 -14.16
CA ASN A 476 20.49 4.28 -13.83
C ASN A 476 20.55 5.30 -14.98
N SER A 477 21.76 5.64 -15.42
CA SER A 477 21.98 6.58 -16.53
C SER A 477 21.36 6.10 -17.84
N ASN A 478 21.34 4.79 -18.11
CA ASN A 478 20.77 4.25 -19.34
C ASN A 478 19.28 4.56 -19.44
N PHE A 479 18.53 4.37 -18.35
CA PHE A 479 17.09 4.63 -18.32
C PHE A 479 16.76 6.12 -18.21
N ILE A 480 17.48 6.87 -17.36
CA ILE A 480 17.27 8.32 -17.18
C ILE A 480 17.49 9.07 -18.50
N ASN A 481 18.59 8.77 -19.21
CA ASN A 481 18.99 9.53 -20.39
C ASN A 481 18.30 9.07 -21.68
N SER A 482 17.63 7.91 -21.67
CA SER A 482 16.93 7.42 -22.86
C SER A 482 15.74 8.29 -23.27
N LYS A 483 15.43 8.31 -24.56
CA LYS A 483 14.28 9.01 -25.14
C LYS A 483 12.97 8.40 -24.67
N ILE A 484 12.92 7.09 -24.53
CA ILE A 484 11.76 6.35 -24.02
C ILE A 484 12.24 5.12 -23.27
N THR A 485 11.42 4.65 -22.33
CA THR A 485 11.58 3.33 -21.70
C THR A 485 10.42 2.45 -22.12
N LEU A 486 10.70 1.36 -22.81
CA LEU A 486 9.73 0.39 -23.29
C LEU A 486 9.62 -0.78 -22.31
N LEU A 487 8.46 -0.93 -21.68
CA LEU A 487 8.10 -2.03 -20.79
C LEU A 487 7.62 -3.21 -21.63
N VAL A 488 8.26 -4.36 -21.42
CA VAL A 488 7.96 -5.61 -22.14
C VAL A 488 7.63 -6.72 -21.14
N ASP A 489 6.35 -7.07 -21.07
CA ASP A 489 5.82 -8.17 -20.26
C ASP A 489 4.91 -9.07 -21.12
N ARG A 490 5.02 -10.38 -20.94
CA ARG A 490 4.21 -11.38 -21.66
C ARG A 490 2.70 -11.14 -21.57
N ASP A 491 2.15 -10.87 -20.39
CA ASP A 491 0.69 -10.74 -20.23
C ASP A 491 0.20 -9.40 -20.83
N LEU A 492 1.01 -8.34 -20.73
CA LEU A 492 0.67 -7.03 -21.32
C LEU A 492 0.71 -7.05 -22.86
N MET A 493 1.64 -7.79 -23.44
CA MET A 493 1.76 -7.97 -24.90
C MET A 493 0.59 -8.74 -25.54
N GLU A 494 -0.36 -9.25 -24.76
CA GLU A 494 -1.54 -9.93 -25.27
C GLU A 494 -2.79 -9.04 -25.26
N ILE A 495 -2.71 -7.87 -24.60
CA ILE A 495 -3.81 -6.91 -24.54
C ILE A 495 -3.86 -6.14 -25.86
N ASP A 496 -5.02 -6.21 -26.51
CA ASP A 496 -5.31 -5.47 -27.73
C ASP A 496 -5.77 -4.05 -27.38
N ILE A 497 -5.12 -3.06 -28.00
CA ILE A 497 -5.42 -1.64 -27.83
C ILE A 497 -5.95 -1.00 -29.11
N HIS A 498 -6.46 -1.81 -30.06
CA HIS A 498 -7.03 -1.30 -31.30
C HIS A 498 -8.46 -1.80 -31.59
N PRO A 499 -9.46 -0.90 -31.61
CA PRO A 499 -9.38 0.51 -31.25
C PRO A 499 -9.01 0.71 -29.77
N LEU A 500 -8.40 1.85 -29.43
CA LEU A 500 -8.08 2.16 -28.04
C LEU A 500 -9.38 2.45 -27.29
N THR A 501 -9.66 1.69 -26.25
CA THR A 501 -10.87 1.77 -25.43
C THR A 501 -10.51 1.84 -23.95
N LEU A 502 -11.38 2.43 -23.13
CA LEU A 502 -11.19 2.47 -21.69
C LEU A 502 -11.06 1.07 -21.09
N GLN A 503 -11.78 0.08 -21.63
CA GLN A 503 -11.70 -1.31 -21.18
C GLN A 503 -10.30 -1.91 -21.42
N ALA A 504 -9.63 -1.54 -22.51
CA ALA A 504 -8.25 -1.96 -22.77
C ALA A 504 -7.26 -1.32 -21.78
N GLU A 505 -7.46 -0.05 -21.43
CA GLU A 505 -6.66 0.66 -20.42
C GLU A 505 -6.89 0.09 -19.01
N GLU A 506 -8.14 -0.21 -18.65
CA GLU A 506 -8.50 -0.94 -17.44
C GLU A 506 -7.81 -2.31 -17.37
N ALA A 507 -7.77 -3.04 -18.50
CA ALA A 507 -7.08 -4.33 -18.60
C ALA A 507 -5.57 -4.19 -18.44
N ILE A 508 -4.96 -3.15 -19.02
CA ILE A 508 -3.53 -2.84 -18.82
C ILE A 508 -3.26 -2.61 -17.35
N LEU A 509 -4.03 -1.75 -16.68
CA LEU A 509 -3.84 -1.49 -15.24
C LEU A 509 -3.99 -2.78 -14.42
N ALA A 510 -5.07 -3.52 -14.65
CA ALA A 510 -5.37 -4.76 -13.92
C ALA A 510 -4.27 -5.81 -14.09
N THR A 511 -3.63 -5.83 -15.25
CA THR A 511 -2.50 -6.72 -15.54
C THR A 511 -1.21 -6.20 -14.94
N LEU A 512 -0.89 -4.92 -15.14
CA LEU A 512 0.38 -4.30 -14.74
C LEU A 512 0.64 -4.45 -13.25
N VAL A 513 -0.38 -4.24 -12.39
CA VAL A 513 -0.22 -4.32 -10.93
C VAL A 513 0.20 -5.71 -10.43
N VAL A 514 -0.06 -6.79 -11.18
CA VAL A 514 0.28 -8.18 -10.81
C VAL A 514 1.14 -8.93 -11.85
N CYS A 515 1.62 -8.24 -12.89
CA CYS A 515 2.43 -8.85 -13.94
C CYS A 515 3.85 -9.19 -13.45
N ASP A 516 4.57 -9.96 -14.26
CA ASP A 516 5.93 -10.39 -13.93
C ASP A 516 6.90 -9.21 -13.82
N TRP A 517 6.68 -8.20 -14.65
CA TRP A 517 7.48 -6.98 -14.63
C TRP A 517 7.31 -6.19 -13.33
N ASN A 518 6.11 -6.03 -12.78
CA ASN A 518 5.94 -5.23 -11.55
C ASN A 518 6.49 -5.93 -10.30
N VAL A 519 6.56 -7.27 -10.27
CA VAL A 519 6.95 -8.03 -9.06
C VAL A 519 8.46 -8.33 -8.96
N ARG A 520 9.28 -7.78 -9.87
CA ARG A 520 10.73 -8.00 -9.91
C ARG A 520 11.52 -6.77 -9.49
N ALA A 521 12.64 -7.00 -8.82
CA ALA A 521 13.49 -5.94 -8.26
C ALA A 521 14.23 -5.14 -9.35
N TRP A 522 14.74 -5.83 -10.38
CA TRP A 522 15.42 -5.17 -11.51
C TRP A 522 14.47 -4.26 -12.29
N THR A 523 13.32 -4.77 -12.71
CA THR A 523 12.32 -4.01 -13.46
C THR A 523 11.71 -2.86 -12.66
N LEU A 524 11.63 -2.94 -11.32
CA LEU A 524 11.32 -1.78 -10.48
C LEU A 524 12.34 -0.66 -10.69
N LEU A 525 13.63 -0.95 -10.59
CA LEU A 525 14.70 0.04 -10.81
C LEU A 525 14.57 0.67 -12.20
N GLU A 526 14.47 -0.18 -13.22
CA GLU A 526 14.36 0.23 -14.63
C GLU A 526 13.15 1.14 -14.87
N GLY A 527 11.97 0.74 -14.34
CA GLY A 527 10.75 1.51 -14.42
C GLY A 527 10.82 2.85 -13.69
N MET A 528 11.40 2.88 -12.49
CA MET A 528 11.54 4.12 -11.72
C MET A 528 12.49 5.12 -12.38
N ARG A 529 13.59 4.64 -12.96
CA ARG A 529 14.56 5.48 -13.68
C ARG A 529 14.05 5.91 -15.06
N GLY A 530 13.14 5.13 -15.64
CA GLY A 530 12.49 5.41 -16.92
C GLY A 530 11.14 6.14 -16.81
N ARG A 531 10.66 6.43 -15.59
CA ARG A 531 9.26 6.83 -15.30
C ARG A 531 8.77 8.07 -16.04
N LEU A 532 9.68 8.97 -16.43
CA LEU A 532 9.33 10.17 -17.19
C LEU A 532 8.81 9.85 -18.60
N LYS A 533 9.17 8.69 -19.15
CA LYS A 533 8.96 8.33 -20.57
C LYS A 533 8.61 6.85 -20.71
N LEU A 534 7.87 6.31 -19.74
CA LEU A 534 7.55 4.88 -19.65
C LEU A 534 6.36 4.54 -20.55
N HIS A 535 6.60 3.60 -21.46
CA HIS A 535 5.64 3.13 -22.46
C HIS A 535 5.49 1.61 -22.37
N ILE A 536 4.29 1.10 -22.65
CA ILE A 536 3.95 -0.31 -22.53
C ILE A 536 3.83 -0.91 -23.92
N LEU A 537 4.53 -2.03 -24.14
CA LEU A 537 4.37 -2.84 -25.35
C LEU A 537 3.15 -3.74 -25.22
N CYS A 538 2.15 -3.50 -26.05
CA CYS A 538 0.90 -4.25 -26.16
C CYS A 538 0.93 -5.19 -27.37
N LYS A 539 -0.21 -5.84 -27.63
CA LYS A 539 -0.39 -6.75 -28.76
C LYS A 539 -0.05 -6.09 -30.09
N ASP A 540 0.45 -6.89 -31.02
CA ASP A 540 0.80 -6.50 -32.39
C ASP A 540 1.80 -5.31 -32.45
N ASN A 541 2.74 -5.28 -31.50
CA ASN A 541 3.76 -4.23 -31.38
C ASN A 541 3.23 -2.81 -31.23
N ARG A 542 2.00 -2.66 -30.75
CA ARG A 542 1.43 -1.35 -30.42
C ARG A 542 1.95 -0.88 -29.08
N VAL A 543 2.09 0.44 -28.93
CA VAL A 543 2.68 1.05 -27.75
C VAL A 543 1.76 2.15 -27.22
N ILE A 544 1.62 2.21 -25.90
CA ILE A 544 0.85 3.24 -25.18
C ILE A 544 1.64 3.77 -23.98
N ALA A 545 1.52 5.07 -23.67
CA ALA A 545 2.19 5.64 -22.51
C ALA A 545 1.45 5.26 -21.21
N LEU A 546 2.20 4.91 -20.16
CA LEU A 546 1.58 4.56 -18.87
C LEU A 546 0.80 5.74 -18.27
N VAL A 547 1.30 6.97 -18.47
CA VAL A 547 0.64 8.18 -17.95
C VAL A 547 -0.76 8.38 -18.55
N ASP A 548 -0.95 8.04 -19.82
CA ASP A 548 -2.22 8.16 -20.51
C ASP A 548 -3.23 7.15 -19.95
N VAL A 549 -2.81 5.89 -19.80
CA VAL A 549 -3.61 4.82 -19.17
C VAL A 549 -4.09 5.23 -17.78
N LEU A 550 -3.17 5.74 -16.93
CA LEU A 550 -3.51 6.14 -15.57
C LEU A 550 -4.42 7.38 -15.54
N SER A 551 -4.20 8.34 -16.43
CA SER A 551 -5.04 9.53 -16.56
C SER A 551 -6.48 9.17 -16.95
N ASP A 552 -6.63 8.29 -17.94
CA ASP A 552 -7.95 7.86 -18.41
C ASP A 552 -8.69 7.01 -17.38
N VAL A 553 -8.02 6.06 -16.73
CA VAL A 553 -8.63 5.28 -15.64
C VAL A 553 -9.03 6.18 -14.45
N LEU A 554 -8.16 7.09 -14.01
CA LEU A 554 -8.47 7.99 -12.89
C LEU A 554 -9.58 9.01 -13.22
N SER A 555 -9.79 9.35 -14.48
CA SER A 555 -10.83 10.30 -14.90
C SER A 555 -12.17 9.63 -15.24
N LYS A 556 -12.17 8.42 -15.81
CA LYS A 556 -13.36 7.80 -16.42
C LYS A 556 -13.83 6.50 -15.74
N SER A 557 -12.93 5.72 -15.13
CA SER A 557 -13.27 4.39 -14.61
C SER A 557 -13.87 4.39 -13.20
N SER A 558 -14.34 3.22 -12.75
CA SER A 558 -14.80 2.99 -11.38
C SER A 558 -13.74 3.37 -10.34
N LEU A 559 -14.17 3.98 -9.22
CA LEU A 559 -13.25 4.35 -8.13
C LEU A 559 -12.61 3.15 -7.41
N ALA A 560 -13.11 1.93 -7.63
CA ALA A 560 -12.44 0.71 -7.17
C ALA A 560 -11.06 0.50 -7.82
N LEU A 561 -10.77 1.13 -8.95
CA LEU A 561 -9.45 1.05 -9.62
C LEU A 561 -8.45 2.11 -9.15
N VAL A 562 -8.85 3.03 -8.26
CA VAL A 562 -7.94 4.09 -7.75
C VAL A 562 -6.80 3.51 -6.92
N SER A 563 -7.09 2.53 -6.05
CA SER A 563 -6.06 1.86 -5.25
C SER A 563 -5.01 1.17 -6.13
N PRO A 564 -5.39 0.35 -7.14
CA PRO A 564 -4.46 -0.15 -8.14
C PRO A 564 -3.61 0.93 -8.82
N CYS A 565 -4.19 2.08 -9.18
CA CYS A 565 -3.41 3.21 -9.72
C CYS A 565 -2.37 3.70 -8.72
N LEU A 566 -2.78 3.98 -7.47
CA LEU A 566 -1.91 4.46 -6.40
C LEU A 566 -0.72 3.51 -6.15
N ALA A 567 -0.97 2.19 -6.11
CA ALA A 567 0.04 1.16 -5.85
C ALA A 567 1.19 1.09 -6.89
N ILE A 568 1.05 1.78 -8.03
CA ILE A 568 2.08 1.87 -9.08
C ILE A 568 2.49 3.30 -9.42
N GLN A 569 2.11 4.29 -8.60
CA GLN A 569 2.41 5.70 -8.87
C GLN A 569 3.89 6.05 -8.83
N HIS A 570 4.75 5.22 -8.22
CA HIS A 570 6.20 5.38 -8.31
C HIS A 570 6.74 5.28 -9.74
N TYR A 571 5.95 4.78 -10.70
CA TYR A 571 6.24 4.78 -12.14
C TYR A 571 5.66 5.99 -12.90
N THR A 572 5.04 6.95 -12.23
CA THR A 572 4.52 8.17 -12.86
C THR A 572 5.52 9.32 -12.82
N PRO A 573 5.54 10.20 -13.84
CA PRO A 573 6.43 11.35 -13.86
C PRO A 573 6.11 12.36 -12.75
N THR A 574 7.15 13.06 -12.26
CA THR A 574 6.96 14.27 -11.47
C THR A 574 6.86 15.46 -12.43
N GLN A 575 5.65 15.98 -12.69
CA GLN A 575 5.40 17.00 -13.73
C GLN A 575 5.99 18.39 -13.49
N ASN A 576 6.63 18.66 -12.33
CA ASN A 576 7.11 20.00 -12.04
C ASN A 576 8.08 20.49 -13.15
N GLN A 577 7.68 21.54 -13.87
CA GLN A 577 8.53 22.20 -14.86
C GLN A 577 9.79 22.80 -14.22
N HIS A 578 9.79 23.01 -12.89
CA HIS A 578 10.98 23.34 -12.11
C HIS A 578 11.93 22.15 -11.85
N SER A 579 11.48 20.90 -12.01
CA SER A 579 12.34 19.71 -11.88
C SER A 579 13.15 19.39 -13.14
N GLN A 580 13.04 20.16 -14.23
CA GLN A 580 14.04 20.08 -15.30
C GLN A 580 15.47 20.42 -14.80
N PHE A 581 15.58 21.05 -13.62
CA PHE A 581 16.84 21.43 -12.99
C PHE A 581 17.14 20.72 -11.67
N LEU A 582 16.25 19.85 -11.18
CA LEU A 582 16.52 19.01 -10.00
C LEU A 582 16.87 17.63 -10.51
N GLU A 583 18.10 17.18 -10.27
CA GLU A 583 18.48 15.77 -10.44
C GLU A 583 17.39 14.91 -9.79
N GLU A 584 16.96 13.83 -10.46
CA GLU A 584 15.97 12.91 -9.89
C GLU A 584 16.45 12.47 -8.51
N GLU A 585 15.86 13.03 -7.44
CA GLU A 585 16.31 12.68 -6.10
C GLU A 585 16.06 11.18 -5.90
N PRO A 586 17.12 10.39 -5.69
CA PRO A 586 16.94 8.99 -5.43
C PRO A 586 16.12 8.79 -4.16
N VAL A 587 15.33 7.73 -4.12
CA VAL A 587 14.56 7.38 -2.93
C VAL A 587 15.49 7.05 -1.76
N THR A 588 15.07 7.33 -0.53
CA THR A 588 15.87 7.01 0.66
C THR A 588 16.00 5.50 0.85
N THR A 589 16.90 5.06 1.75
CA THR A 589 17.07 3.64 2.07
C THR A 589 15.78 2.99 2.56
N GLU A 590 15.00 3.67 3.39
CA GLU A 590 13.72 3.18 3.91
C GLU A 590 12.70 3.01 2.78
N GLN A 591 12.58 4.02 1.91
CA GLN A 591 11.68 4.02 0.77
C GLN A 591 12.04 2.93 -0.25
N ALA A 592 13.32 2.81 -0.59
CA ALA A 592 13.84 1.77 -1.47
C ALA A 592 13.53 0.37 -0.92
N THR A 593 13.68 0.18 0.39
CA THR A 593 13.36 -1.08 1.05
C THR A 593 11.88 -1.40 0.91
N CYS A 594 10.99 -0.45 1.21
CA CYS A 594 9.54 -0.64 1.07
C CYS A 594 9.13 -1.11 -0.33
N LEU A 595 9.68 -0.45 -1.35
CA LEU A 595 9.43 -0.80 -2.75
C LEU A 595 9.98 -2.19 -3.10
N LEU A 596 11.09 -2.61 -2.49
CA LEU A 596 11.73 -3.90 -2.75
C LEU A 596 11.21 -5.06 -1.89
N ASN A 597 10.47 -4.80 -0.80
CA ASN A 597 10.08 -5.82 0.19
C ASN A 597 9.37 -7.04 -0.41
N HIS A 598 8.51 -6.81 -1.41
CA HIS A 598 7.75 -7.86 -2.09
C HIS A 598 8.27 -8.18 -3.50
N ARG A 599 9.36 -7.53 -3.93
CA ARG A 599 9.92 -7.67 -5.27
C ARG A 599 11.21 -8.46 -5.24
N HIS A 600 11.30 -9.48 -6.09
CA HIS A 600 12.41 -10.42 -6.03
C HIS A 600 13.46 -10.17 -7.10
N ALA A 601 14.72 -10.44 -6.74
CA ALA A 601 15.78 -10.64 -7.71
C ALA A 601 15.86 -12.12 -8.06
N THR A 602 16.07 -12.44 -9.34
CA THR A 602 16.26 -13.82 -9.79
C THR A 602 17.48 -14.47 -9.13
N LYS A 603 18.54 -13.68 -8.88
CA LYS A 603 19.77 -14.14 -8.21
C LYS A 603 19.91 -13.41 -6.89
N ASP A 604 20.12 -14.17 -5.81
CA ASP A 604 20.20 -13.59 -4.46
C ASP A 604 21.35 -12.59 -4.30
N ARG A 605 22.47 -12.85 -4.99
CA ARG A 605 23.63 -11.94 -5.02
C ARG A 605 23.34 -10.54 -5.60
N ASP A 606 22.27 -10.40 -6.39
CA ASP A 606 21.91 -9.12 -7.01
C ASP A 606 21.10 -8.24 -6.07
N VAL A 607 20.53 -8.79 -4.98
CA VAL A 607 19.57 -8.10 -4.10
C VAL A 607 20.15 -6.81 -3.51
N THR A 608 21.32 -6.88 -2.88
CA THR A 608 21.99 -5.71 -2.28
C THR A 608 22.43 -4.71 -3.35
N MET A 609 22.89 -5.20 -4.49
CA MET A 609 23.30 -4.35 -5.60
C MET A 609 22.11 -3.54 -6.11
N ILE A 610 20.97 -4.17 -6.39
CA ILE A 610 19.74 -3.49 -6.80
C ILE A 610 19.31 -2.48 -5.73
N TRP A 611 19.31 -2.88 -4.46
CA TRP A 611 18.94 -2.00 -3.36
C TRP A 611 19.78 -0.71 -3.35
N SER A 612 21.10 -0.82 -3.49
CA SER A 612 21.99 0.34 -3.57
C SER A 612 21.74 1.22 -4.80
N LEU A 613 21.44 0.62 -5.96
CA LEU A 613 21.16 1.34 -7.21
C LEU A 613 19.81 2.07 -7.16
N VAL A 614 18.81 1.50 -6.48
CA VAL A 614 17.51 2.15 -6.22
C VAL A 614 17.69 3.37 -5.31
N CYS A 615 18.60 3.29 -4.33
CA CYS A 615 19.03 4.45 -3.53
C CYS A 615 19.91 5.46 -4.30
N GLY A 616 20.13 5.27 -5.60
CA GLY A 616 20.89 6.20 -6.45
C GLY A 616 22.41 6.05 -6.38
N SER A 617 22.94 4.97 -5.80
CA SER A 617 24.38 4.71 -5.83
C SER A 617 24.85 4.54 -7.28
N ASN A 618 25.92 5.21 -7.66
CA ASN A 618 26.64 4.98 -8.93
C ASN A 618 27.76 3.94 -8.79
N LYS A 619 27.95 3.39 -7.58
CA LYS A 619 28.90 2.31 -7.31
C LYS A 619 28.15 1.02 -7.06
N VAL A 620 28.64 -0.06 -7.67
CA VAL A 620 28.11 -1.41 -7.45
C VAL A 620 28.49 -1.88 -6.04
N VAL A 621 27.52 -1.88 -5.13
CA VAL A 621 27.71 -2.39 -3.76
C VAL A 621 27.31 -3.87 -3.70
N LYS A 622 28.27 -4.73 -3.39
CA LYS A 622 28.06 -6.20 -3.41
C LYS A 622 27.65 -6.77 -2.05
N THR A 623 27.93 -6.08 -0.94
CA THR A 623 27.63 -6.56 0.42
C THR A 623 26.79 -5.56 1.21
N ALA A 624 25.88 -6.06 2.04
CA ALA A 624 25.01 -5.19 2.85
C ALA A 624 25.81 -4.42 3.92
N ALA A 625 26.91 -5.00 4.42
CA ALA A 625 27.77 -4.31 5.37
C ALA A 625 28.43 -3.08 4.75
N ASP A 626 28.91 -3.18 3.50
CA ASP A 626 29.49 -2.04 2.79
C ASP A 626 28.44 -0.99 2.44
N PHE A 627 27.22 -1.43 2.11
CA PHE A 627 26.06 -0.55 1.92
C PHE A 627 25.81 0.30 3.18
N TRP A 628 25.61 -0.32 4.34
CA TRP A 628 25.31 0.42 5.57
C TRP A 628 26.48 1.27 6.06
N ARG A 629 27.72 0.82 5.90
CA ARG A 629 28.91 1.65 6.21
C ARG A 629 28.99 2.89 5.32
N SER A 630 28.55 2.81 4.06
CA SER A 630 28.50 3.97 3.17
C SER A 630 27.44 5.00 3.58
N THR A 631 26.48 4.61 4.42
CA THR A 631 25.40 5.48 4.93
C THR A 631 25.69 6.08 6.32
N VAL A 632 26.89 5.89 6.87
CA VAL A 632 27.27 6.52 8.16
C VAL A 632 27.12 8.05 8.07
N GLY A 633 26.46 8.63 9.08
CA GLY A 633 26.09 10.04 9.15
C GLY A 633 24.68 10.36 8.65
N GLN A 634 24.03 9.46 7.92
CA GLN A 634 22.66 9.65 7.42
C GLN A 634 21.61 9.39 8.52
N PRO A 635 20.46 10.08 8.47
CA PRO A 635 19.33 9.78 9.34
C PRO A 635 18.66 8.46 8.93
N LEU A 636 17.99 7.81 9.88
CA LEU A 636 17.17 6.63 9.61
C LEU A 636 15.96 6.59 10.55
N ALA A 637 14.76 6.39 10.02
CA ALA A 637 13.55 6.26 10.82
C ALA A 637 13.59 5.03 11.75
N THR A 638 13.26 5.19 13.04
CA THR A 638 13.23 4.07 14.00
C THR A 638 12.14 3.03 13.65
N GLY A 639 10.99 3.50 13.18
CA GLY A 639 9.87 2.67 12.74
C GLY A 639 10.22 1.75 11.56
N PHE A 640 11.17 2.16 10.70
CA PHE A 640 11.65 1.34 9.60
C PHE A 640 12.36 0.07 10.06
N LEU A 641 13.06 0.14 11.18
CA LEU A 641 13.78 -1.00 11.72
C LEU A 641 12.85 -2.07 12.30
N VAL A 642 11.58 -1.76 12.57
CA VAL A 642 10.62 -2.70 13.17
C VAL A 642 10.10 -3.69 12.12
N SER A 643 10.93 -4.67 11.77
CA SER A 643 10.63 -5.70 10.78
C SER A 643 11.35 -7.02 11.05
N SER A 644 10.83 -8.10 10.48
CA SER A 644 11.43 -9.45 10.49
C SER A 644 12.53 -9.63 9.45
N ALA A 645 12.97 -8.56 8.77
CA ALA A 645 14.06 -8.65 7.80
C ALA A 645 15.32 -9.21 8.48
N PRO A 646 16.03 -10.16 7.84
CA PRO A 646 17.28 -10.68 8.36
C PRO A 646 18.28 -9.55 8.60
N ARG A 647 19.07 -9.66 9.68
CA ARG A 647 20.03 -8.62 10.07
C ARG A 647 21.47 -9.05 9.79
N ILE A 648 22.37 -8.08 9.70
CA ILE A 648 23.80 -8.33 9.53
C ILE A 648 24.37 -8.90 10.83
N LYS A 649 25.17 -9.97 10.70
CA LYS A 649 25.91 -10.53 11.84
C LYS A 649 27.23 -9.78 12.01
N GLY A 650 27.37 -9.04 13.10
CA GLY A 650 28.61 -8.34 13.44
C GLY A 650 28.34 -7.11 14.31
N ARG A 651 29.28 -6.81 15.22
CA ARG A 651 29.19 -5.63 16.10
C ARG A 651 29.18 -4.35 15.26
N GLY A 652 28.28 -3.44 15.61
CA GLY A 652 28.02 -2.14 14.99
C GLY A 652 26.94 -2.13 13.90
N LEU A 653 26.52 -3.31 13.42
CA LEU A 653 25.53 -3.45 12.35
C LEU A 653 24.41 -4.44 12.68
N SER A 654 24.29 -4.91 13.94
CA SER A 654 23.29 -5.94 14.30
C SER A 654 21.85 -5.46 14.13
N TRP A 655 21.64 -4.14 14.19
CA TRP A 655 20.37 -3.47 13.93
C TRP A 655 20.01 -3.40 12.45
N ALA A 656 20.98 -3.52 11.54
CA ALA A 656 20.81 -3.20 10.13
C ALA A 656 20.27 -4.41 9.32
N PRO A 657 19.21 -4.24 8.50
CA PRO A 657 18.76 -5.27 7.57
C PRO A 657 19.87 -5.67 6.59
N SER A 658 20.09 -6.97 6.39
CA SER A 658 21.05 -7.49 5.41
C SER A 658 20.50 -7.51 3.98
N ARG A 659 19.20 -7.26 3.83
CA ARG A 659 18.46 -7.23 2.56
C ARG A 659 17.12 -6.52 2.76
N PRO A 660 16.48 -6.02 1.70
CA PRO A 660 15.18 -5.38 1.80
C PRO A 660 14.04 -6.40 1.99
N ASN A 661 14.04 -7.50 1.23
CA ASN A 661 12.92 -8.45 1.22
C ASN A 661 12.98 -9.51 2.33
N LEU A 662 11.81 -9.99 2.76
CA LEU A 662 11.70 -11.13 3.66
C LEU A 662 12.17 -12.43 2.99
N LEU A 663 12.76 -13.32 3.79
CA LEU A 663 13.14 -14.66 3.35
C LEU A 663 11.95 -15.62 3.45
N PRO A 664 11.82 -16.57 2.52
CA PRO A 664 10.83 -17.64 2.63
C PRO A 664 10.95 -18.38 3.96
N PRO A 665 9.82 -18.76 4.58
CA PRO A 665 9.84 -19.66 5.72
C PRO A 665 10.51 -20.99 5.32
N THR A 666 11.63 -21.31 5.95
CA THR A 666 12.29 -22.63 5.95
C THR A 666 11.68 -23.55 7.04
N ALA A 667 11.93 -24.86 6.97
CA ALA A 667 11.44 -25.83 7.96
C ALA A 667 11.91 -25.57 9.42
N GLY A 668 12.95 -24.73 9.61
CA GLY A 668 13.45 -24.30 10.92
C GLY A 668 12.99 -22.90 11.34
N THR A 669 12.23 -22.20 10.51
CA THR A 669 11.65 -20.89 10.89
C THR A 669 10.54 -21.18 11.89
N PRO A 670 10.49 -20.51 13.04
CA PRO A 670 9.33 -20.61 13.92
C PRO A 670 8.07 -20.33 13.10
N ASP A 671 6.98 -21.05 13.35
CA ASP A 671 5.64 -20.87 12.73
C ASP A 671 5.03 -19.45 12.94
N GLY A 672 5.84 -18.49 13.41
CA GLY A 672 5.48 -17.11 13.67
C GLY A 672 5.31 -16.30 12.39
N LYS A 673 4.38 -15.36 12.47
CA LYS A 673 4.12 -14.34 11.46
C LYS A 673 5.38 -13.49 11.22
N GLN A 674 5.71 -13.23 9.96
CA GLN A 674 6.78 -12.31 9.58
C GLN A 674 6.22 -10.92 9.30
N TYR A 675 7.01 -9.89 9.61
CA TYR A 675 6.63 -8.48 9.47
C TYR A 675 7.52 -7.79 8.44
N SER A 676 6.94 -7.32 7.34
CA SER A 676 7.65 -6.53 6.33
C SER A 676 8.07 -5.17 6.88
N ALA A 677 9.14 -4.59 6.34
CA ALA A 677 9.54 -3.23 6.69
C ALA A 677 8.55 -2.20 6.10
N PHE A 678 8.43 -1.05 6.75
CA PHE A 678 7.77 0.13 6.23
C PHE A 678 8.72 1.32 6.38
N ASP A 679 8.42 2.47 5.81
CA ASP A 679 9.40 3.56 5.75
C ASP A 679 9.64 4.23 7.11
N GLY A 680 8.69 4.09 8.04
CA GLY A 680 8.75 4.70 9.36
C GLY A 680 8.67 6.24 9.33
N GLN A 681 8.15 6.87 8.27
CA GLN A 681 8.24 8.33 8.04
C GLN A 681 7.70 9.19 9.20
N ASN A 682 6.79 8.67 10.03
CA ASN A 682 6.24 9.36 11.21
C ASN A 682 6.85 8.91 12.55
N SER A 683 7.88 8.08 12.52
CA SER A 683 8.65 7.74 13.71
C SER A 683 9.80 8.73 13.91
N VAL A 684 10.29 8.84 15.14
CA VAL A 684 11.51 9.61 15.43
C VAL A 684 12.68 9.01 14.65
N ALA A 685 13.48 9.87 14.03
CA ALA A 685 14.67 9.46 13.28
C ALA A 685 15.89 9.38 14.19
N GLY A 686 16.71 8.34 13.99
CA GLY A 686 18.04 8.23 14.59
C GLY A 686 19.14 8.61 13.60
N ARG A 687 20.38 8.45 14.05
CA ARG A 687 21.60 8.68 13.24
C ARG A 687 22.43 7.41 13.18
N ILE A 688 22.88 7.06 11.98
CA ILE A 688 23.84 5.98 11.76
C ILE A 688 25.23 6.51 12.12
N VAL A 689 25.91 5.87 13.07
CA VAL A 689 27.26 6.20 13.51
C VAL A 689 28.22 5.04 13.22
N ALA A 690 29.53 5.25 13.37
CA ALA A 690 30.52 4.21 13.06
C ALA A 690 30.39 2.99 14.00
N GLU A 691 29.94 3.23 15.22
CA GLU A 691 29.80 2.23 16.28
C GLU A 691 28.46 1.49 16.24
N GLY A 692 27.43 2.02 15.57
CA GLY A 692 26.05 1.52 15.67
C GLY A 692 24.98 2.50 15.17
N PHE A 693 23.76 2.34 15.67
CA PHE A 693 22.63 3.23 15.41
C PHE A 693 22.16 3.91 16.70
N ARG A 694 22.13 5.25 16.70
CA ARG A 694 21.76 6.06 17.87
C ARG A 694 20.40 6.72 17.63
N ALA A 695 19.42 6.50 18.50
CA ALA A 695 18.10 7.11 18.37
C ALA A 695 17.34 7.15 19.70
N GLU A 696 16.31 8.00 19.77
CA GLU A 696 15.33 7.97 20.86
C GLU A 696 14.30 6.85 20.64
N TRP A 697 14.05 6.08 21.70
CA TRP A 697 13.08 4.99 21.74
C TRP A 697 12.22 5.08 22.99
N LEU A 698 10.99 4.59 22.90
CA LEU A 698 10.22 4.21 24.09
C LEU A 698 10.76 2.86 24.58
N ILE A 699 11.48 2.84 25.69
CA ILE A 699 12.12 1.64 26.26
C ILE A 699 11.46 1.20 27.58
N CYS A 700 11.22 -0.10 27.72
CA CYS A 700 10.99 -0.77 28.99
C CYS A 700 12.24 -1.59 29.35
N PRO A 701 13.14 -1.07 30.21
CA PRO A 701 14.32 -1.80 30.66
C PRO A 701 13.97 -2.86 31.70
N ILE A 702 14.51 -4.07 31.51
CA ILE A 702 14.23 -5.24 32.34
C ILE A 702 15.55 -5.83 32.84
N ARG A 703 15.69 -5.95 34.16
CA ARG A 703 16.90 -6.50 34.79
C ARG A 703 16.64 -7.87 35.38
N ARG A 704 17.62 -8.78 35.22
CA ARG A 704 17.62 -10.05 35.94
C ARG A 704 17.69 -9.81 37.46
N SER A 705 16.83 -10.49 38.22
CA SER A 705 16.91 -10.46 39.69
C SER A 705 18.17 -11.17 40.17
N LYS A 706 18.88 -10.55 41.12
CA LYS A 706 20.02 -11.19 41.80
C LYS A 706 19.57 -12.21 42.86
N ALA A 707 18.38 -12.04 43.43
CA ALA A 707 17.87 -12.85 44.54
C ALA A 707 17.13 -14.11 44.06
N LEU A 708 16.45 -14.04 42.91
CA LEU A 708 15.73 -15.16 42.31
C LEU A 708 16.18 -15.28 40.85
N PRO A 709 17.04 -16.26 40.49
CA PRO A 709 17.62 -16.39 39.14
C PRO A 709 16.58 -16.50 38.01
N MET A 710 15.34 -16.86 38.37
CA MET A 710 14.20 -17.02 37.46
C MET A 710 13.26 -15.80 37.41
N TRP A 711 13.54 -14.72 38.14
CA TRP A 711 12.69 -13.55 38.25
C TRP A 711 13.39 -12.28 37.72
N PHE A 712 12.61 -11.24 37.44
CA PHE A 712 13.09 -9.98 36.85
C PHE A 712 12.41 -8.77 37.49
N SER A 713 12.96 -7.59 37.24
CA SER A 713 12.38 -6.32 37.69
C SER A 713 12.26 -5.36 36.50
N LEU A 714 11.11 -4.70 36.40
CA LEU A 714 10.85 -3.63 35.44
C LEU A 714 11.38 -2.31 36.01
N TYR A 715 12.03 -1.50 35.17
CA TYR A 715 12.54 -0.19 35.53
C TYR A 715 11.92 0.89 34.64
N THR A 716 11.95 2.13 35.13
CA THR A 716 11.64 3.33 34.37
C THR A 716 12.79 4.31 34.59
N TYR A 717 13.30 4.94 33.52
CA TYR A 717 14.42 5.88 33.64
C TYR A 717 14.05 7.22 34.28
N ALA A 718 12.75 7.55 34.32
CA ALA A 718 12.28 8.75 34.99
C ALA A 718 12.26 8.57 36.52
N ASP A 719 13.02 9.41 37.23
CA ASP A 719 12.83 9.63 38.68
C ASP A 719 11.49 10.35 38.87
N ALA A 720 10.46 9.61 39.27
CA ALA A 720 9.09 10.11 39.44
C ALA A 720 8.93 10.98 40.71
N ASN A 721 9.82 11.94 40.92
CA ASN A 721 9.72 12.91 42.03
C ASN A 721 8.70 14.03 41.72
N SER A 722 8.30 14.21 40.46
CA SER A 722 7.19 15.10 40.06
C SER A 722 6.27 14.42 39.03
N GLY A 723 4.95 14.51 39.23
CA GLY A 723 3.96 13.98 38.28
C GLY A 723 3.98 14.70 36.91
N PHE A 724 4.64 15.86 36.84
CA PHE A 724 4.82 16.65 35.62
C PHE A 724 5.87 16.01 34.70
N ASP A 725 7.02 15.56 35.23
CA ASP A 725 8.07 14.91 34.43
C ASP A 725 7.63 13.56 33.85
N ALA A 726 6.84 12.80 34.61
CA ALA A 726 6.29 11.52 34.16
C ALA A 726 5.39 11.66 32.92
N TYR A 727 4.62 12.75 32.83
CA TYR A 727 3.71 12.99 31.71
C TYR A 727 4.44 13.15 30.37
N TYR A 728 5.60 13.82 30.36
CA TYR A 728 6.37 14.09 29.15
C TYR A 728 7.34 12.97 28.76
N LYS A 729 7.58 12.00 29.64
CA LYS A 729 8.60 10.96 29.42
C LYS A 729 8.07 9.53 29.43
N ILE A 730 6.88 9.28 29.97
CA ILE A 730 6.38 7.92 30.19
C ILE A 730 5.14 7.65 29.34
N TYR A 731 5.22 6.63 28.50
CA TYR A 731 4.08 6.00 27.85
C TYR A 731 3.53 4.86 28.73
N ASN A 732 2.19 4.75 28.77
CA ASN A 732 1.47 3.72 29.54
C ASN A 732 1.73 3.77 31.07
N GLY A 733 1.92 4.98 31.61
CA GLY A 733 2.19 5.24 33.03
C GLY A 733 1.19 4.56 34.00
N GLY A 734 1.71 3.91 35.03
CA GLY A 734 0.96 3.14 36.03
C GLY A 734 0.70 1.68 35.63
N ALA A 735 1.00 1.25 34.40
CA ALA A 735 0.75 -0.12 33.95
C ALA A 735 1.61 -1.17 34.64
N ASN A 736 2.83 -0.85 35.05
CA ASN A 736 3.70 -1.80 35.76
C ASN A 736 3.08 -2.21 37.09
N SER A 737 2.47 -1.27 37.82
CA SER A 737 1.78 -1.51 39.09
C SER A 737 0.50 -2.35 38.98
N LYS A 738 -0.12 -2.35 37.79
CA LYS A 738 -1.38 -3.04 37.50
C LYS A 738 -1.19 -4.37 36.78
N MET A 739 0.06 -4.77 36.52
CA MET A 739 0.36 -5.95 35.73
C MET A 739 0.02 -7.22 36.53
N ASP A 740 -0.86 -8.06 35.97
CA ASP A 740 -1.26 -9.31 36.59
C ASP A 740 -0.22 -10.43 36.38
N LEU A 741 -0.36 -11.52 37.13
CA LEU A 741 0.58 -12.64 37.06
C LEU A 741 0.64 -13.28 35.66
N ARG A 742 -0.48 -13.29 34.91
CA ARG A 742 -0.52 -13.83 33.55
C ARG A 742 0.35 -13.00 32.61
N SER A 743 0.23 -11.67 32.67
CA SER A 743 1.05 -10.76 31.87
C SER A 743 2.53 -10.85 32.23
N LEU A 744 2.87 -10.98 33.52
CA LEU A 744 4.26 -11.21 33.96
C LEU A 744 4.83 -12.54 33.44
N LEU A 745 4.05 -13.61 33.45
CA LEU A 745 4.48 -14.91 32.91
C LEU A 745 4.64 -14.87 31.39
N LYS A 746 3.74 -14.17 30.67
CA LYS A 746 3.87 -13.93 29.24
C LYS A 746 5.15 -13.16 28.93
N LEU A 747 5.41 -12.06 29.63
CA LEU A 747 6.64 -11.29 29.49
C LEU A 747 7.89 -12.16 29.73
N ARG A 748 7.88 -12.95 30.80
CA ARG A 748 8.96 -13.89 31.12
C ARG A 748 9.25 -14.84 29.96
N SER A 749 8.21 -15.38 29.31
CA SER A 749 8.37 -16.33 28.22
C SER A 749 9.17 -15.77 27.04
N VAL A 750 9.08 -14.46 26.81
CA VAL A 750 9.79 -13.74 25.74
C VAL A 750 11.25 -13.48 26.13
N ILE A 751 11.50 -13.01 27.35
CA ILE A 751 12.82 -12.48 27.75
C ILE A 751 13.73 -13.51 28.43
N ALA A 752 13.18 -14.61 28.96
CA ALA A 752 13.95 -15.59 29.74
C ALA A 752 15.15 -16.19 29.00
N PRO A 753 15.10 -16.49 27.68
CA PRO A 753 16.27 -16.96 26.94
C PRO A 753 17.42 -15.94 26.94
N LEU A 754 17.11 -14.65 26.80
CA LEU A 754 18.09 -13.57 26.75
C LEU A 754 18.69 -13.30 28.14
N LEU A 755 17.89 -13.32 29.20
CA LEU A 755 18.40 -13.12 30.57
C LEU A 755 19.37 -14.21 31.07
N LYS A 756 19.48 -15.35 30.35
CA LYS A 756 20.54 -16.34 30.61
C LYS A 756 21.92 -15.81 30.19
N GLN A 757 21.98 -15.03 29.12
CA GLN A 757 23.21 -14.55 28.49
C GLN A 757 23.52 -13.08 28.83
N TYR A 758 22.47 -12.28 29.03
CA TYR A 758 22.56 -10.84 29.25
C TYR A 758 22.03 -10.43 30.63
N ARG A 759 22.59 -9.36 31.19
CA ARG A 759 22.12 -8.78 32.45
C ARG A 759 20.82 -7.98 32.29
N TRP A 760 20.66 -7.35 31.15
CA TRP A 760 19.54 -6.47 30.79
C TRP A 760 18.89 -6.89 29.49
N VAL A 761 17.57 -6.75 29.43
CA VAL A 761 16.77 -6.85 28.21
C VAL A 761 15.91 -5.60 28.11
N GLY A 762 15.82 -5.01 26.93
CA GLY A 762 15.00 -3.85 26.65
C GLY A 762 13.89 -4.21 25.67
N LEU A 763 12.66 -3.82 25.98
CA LEU A 763 11.59 -3.80 24.99
C LEU A 763 11.46 -2.39 24.44
N LEU A 764 11.57 -2.22 23.14
CA LEU A 764 11.51 -0.92 22.48
C LEU A 764 10.25 -0.78 21.63
N LEU A 765 9.68 0.41 21.65
CA LEU A 765 8.70 0.90 20.69
C LEU A 765 9.28 2.13 19.98
N PRO A 766 9.15 2.24 18.65
CA PRO A 766 9.51 3.48 17.96
C PRO A 766 8.60 4.60 18.48
N ALA A 767 9.16 5.77 18.77
CA ALA A 767 8.37 6.92 19.21
C ALA A 767 7.71 7.60 18.01
N LEU A 768 6.46 8.05 18.17
CA LEU A 768 5.77 8.89 17.20
C LEU A 768 6.43 10.27 17.17
N ARG A 769 6.76 10.75 15.98
CA ARG A 769 7.32 12.08 15.76
C ARG A 769 6.22 13.14 15.84
N GLU A 770 6.51 14.25 16.52
CA GLU A 770 5.60 15.38 16.56
C GLU A 770 5.50 16.07 15.19
N ARG A 771 4.29 16.51 14.79
CA ARG A 771 4.12 17.27 13.55
C ARG A 771 4.89 18.58 13.64
N LEU A 772 5.75 18.86 12.65
CA LEU A 772 6.63 20.05 12.56
C LEU A 772 7.86 20.05 13.49
N SER A 773 8.11 18.97 14.23
CA SER A 773 9.29 18.82 15.10
C SER A 773 10.11 17.58 14.70
N SER A 774 11.39 17.56 15.07
CA SER A 774 12.26 16.40 14.86
C SER A 774 12.22 15.38 16.00
N GLY A 775 11.58 15.72 17.12
CA GLY A 775 11.54 14.91 18.34
C GLY A 775 10.24 14.11 18.50
N ALA A 776 10.17 13.36 19.60
CA ALA A 776 8.98 12.61 19.97
C ALA A 776 7.79 13.54 20.31
N ALA A 777 6.58 13.06 20.04
CA ALA A 777 5.34 13.71 20.47
C ALA A 777 5.30 13.87 22.00
N SER A 778 4.65 14.94 22.47
CA SER A 778 4.46 15.22 23.90
C SER A 778 2.96 15.27 24.23
N PRO A 779 2.42 14.34 25.05
CA PRO A 779 3.09 13.21 25.71
C PRO A 779 3.57 12.13 24.72
N PRO A 780 4.55 11.30 25.09
CA PRO A 780 5.14 10.33 24.17
C PRO A 780 4.17 9.21 23.84
N GLN A 781 4.12 8.88 22.55
CA GLN A 781 3.25 7.84 21.98
C GLN A 781 4.05 6.92 21.07
N PRO A 782 3.70 5.63 20.98
CA PRO A 782 4.36 4.73 20.04
C PRO A 782 3.91 5.01 18.61
N PHE A 783 4.85 4.97 17.68
CA PHE A 783 4.55 4.84 16.25
C PHE A 783 3.97 3.44 16.00
N LEU A 784 2.82 3.36 15.34
CA LEU A 784 2.12 2.11 15.06
C LEU A 784 2.69 1.45 13.81
N TYR A 785 2.86 0.13 13.87
CA TYR A 785 3.25 -0.67 12.71
C TYR A 785 2.17 -0.57 11.63
N GLN A 786 2.59 -0.31 10.38
CA GLN A 786 1.68 -0.04 9.26
C GLN A 786 1.23 -1.30 8.51
N GLY A 787 1.78 -2.46 8.85
CA GLY A 787 1.37 -3.75 8.30
C GLY A 787 0.38 -4.48 9.19
N GLU A 788 0.15 -5.75 8.87
CA GLU A 788 -0.82 -6.57 9.59
C GLU A 788 -0.26 -7.04 10.94
N ALA A 789 -0.74 -6.46 12.05
CA ALA A 789 -0.47 -6.93 13.40
C ALA A 789 -1.75 -6.82 14.26
N LYS A 790 -1.96 -7.81 15.14
CA LYS A 790 -3.02 -7.85 16.15
C LYS A 790 -2.68 -6.99 17.38
N GLY A 791 -1.41 -6.70 17.60
CA GLY A 791 -0.95 -5.87 18.72
C GLY A 791 0.33 -5.10 18.39
N PRO A 792 0.86 -4.34 19.37
CA PRO A 792 2.04 -3.52 19.14
C PRO A 792 3.27 -4.40 18.88
N LEU A 793 4.06 -3.98 17.90
CA LEU A 793 5.25 -4.70 17.46
C LEU A 793 6.48 -4.14 18.19
N LEU A 794 7.05 -4.96 19.09
CA LEU A 794 8.15 -4.59 19.98
C LEU A 794 9.49 -5.00 19.36
N VAL A 795 10.51 -4.15 19.49
CA VAL A 795 11.90 -4.55 19.27
C VAL A 795 12.48 -5.05 20.58
N VAL A 796 13.13 -6.21 20.56
CA VAL A 796 13.81 -6.77 21.72
C VAL A 796 15.31 -6.58 21.55
N VAL A 797 15.92 -5.89 22.51
CA VAL A 797 17.36 -5.67 22.60
C VAL A 797 17.92 -6.24 23.90
N ALA A 798 19.21 -6.52 23.95
CA ALA A 798 19.87 -7.04 25.15
C ALA A 798 21.19 -6.32 25.44
N SER A 799 21.56 -6.21 26.71
CA SER A 799 22.81 -5.55 27.11
C SER A 799 23.39 -6.16 28.39
N ASN A 800 24.71 -6.04 28.55
CA ASN A 800 25.40 -6.35 29.80
C ASN A 800 25.74 -5.11 30.64
N LYS A 801 25.79 -3.94 30.00
CA LYS A 801 26.33 -2.70 30.56
C LYS A 801 25.38 -1.50 30.48
N GLU A 802 24.25 -1.62 29.76
CA GLU A 802 23.18 -0.62 29.59
C GLU A 802 23.53 0.57 28.67
N ASP A 803 24.81 0.78 28.36
CA ASP A 803 25.32 1.80 27.43
C ASP A 803 25.20 1.40 25.96
N GLU A 804 25.46 0.13 25.65
CA GLU A 804 25.35 -0.46 24.31
C GLU A 804 24.34 -1.60 24.31
N TRP A 805 23.47 -1.64 23.30
CA TRP A 805 22.39 -2.61 23.16
C TRP A 805 22.54 -3.45 21.89
N GLU A 806 22.41 -4.76 22.00
CA GLU A 806 22.46 -5.68 20.86
C GLU A 806 21.05 -6.01 20.39
N TRP A 807 20.76 -5.82 19.10
CA TRP A 807 19.47 -6.19 18.50
C TRP A 807 19.27 -7.70 18.51
N GLN A 808 18.12 -8.18 19.01
CA GLN A 808 17.83 -9.61 19.07
C GLN A 808 16.76 -10.01 18.05
N PHE A 809 15.53 -9.54 18.23
CA PHE A 809 14.39 -9.88 17.36
C PHE A 809 13.23 -8.91 17.56
N VAL A 810 12.22 -9.05 16.72
CA VAL A 810 10.95 -8.33 16.82
C VAL A 810 9.88 -9.27 17.38
N HIS A 811 9.00 -8.77 18.24
CA HIS A 811 7.95 -9.55 18.91
C HIS A 811 6.61 -8.81 18.89
N GLU A 812 5.56 -9.44 18.37
CA GLU A 812 4.20 -8.93 18.46
C GLU A 812 3.63 -9.20 19.86
N TRP A 813 3.22 -8.13 20.54
CA TRP A 813 2.60 -8.25 21.85
C TRP A 813 1.14 -8.63 21.73
N ASP A 814 0.72 -9.62 22.51
CA ASP A 814 -0.68 -10.05 22.56
C ASP A 814 -1.49 -9.10 23.45
N ILE A 815 -2.47 -8.42 22.84
CA ILE A 815 -3.31 -7.40 23.45
C ILE A 815 -4.18 -7.91 24.60
N THR A 816 -4.32 -9.23 24.76
CA THR A 816 -5.00 -9.83 25.91
C THR A 816 -4.19 -9.71 27.21
N PHE A 817 -2.90 -9.37 27.12
CA PHE A 817 -2.01 -9.15 28.25
C PHE A 817 -1.68 -7.66 28.43
N GLN A 818 -1.52 -7.25 29.69
CA GLN A 818 -1.16 -5.87 30.04
C GLN A 818 0.24 -5.55 29.51
N LEU A 819 0.34 -4.52 28.67
CA LEU A 819 1.60 -3.98 28.18
C LEU A 819 2.31 -3.20 29.32
N PRO A 820 3.66 -3.23 29.45
CA PRO A 820 4.39 -2.48 30.49
C PRO A 820 4.47 -0.96 30.24
N GLU A 821 5.02 -0.23 31.20
CA GLU A 821 5.42 1.18 31.02
C GLU A 821 6.68 1.30 30.17
N PHE A 822 6.75 2.36 29.36
CA PHE A 822 7.92 2.70 28.57
C PHE A 822 8.34 4.13 28.84
N SER A 823 9.64 4.36 29.04
CA SER A 823 10.24 5.69 29.13
C SER A 823 10.92 6.06 27.82
N LEU A 824 10.81 7.32 27.40
CA LEU A 824 11.53 7.84 26.25
C LEU A 824 13.01 8.06 26.60
N GLU A 825 13.93 7.38 25.91
CA GLU A 825 15.38 7.49 26.12
C GLU A 825 16.17 7.33 24.82
N GLU A 826 17.34 7.96 24.75
CA GLU A 826 18.30 7.77 23.65
C GLU A 826 19.15 6.52 23.88
N LEU A 827 19.21 5.62 22.88
CA LEU A 827 19.95 4.36 22.94
C LEU A 827 20.95 4.25 21.79
N LEU A 828 22.06 3.56 22.05
CA LEU A 828 23.00 3.09 21.02
C LEU A 828 22.82 1.59 20.80
N ILE A 829 22.37 1.21 19.60
CA ILE A 829 22.22 -0.19 19.18
C ILE A 829 23.43 -0.58 18.33
N VAL A 830 24.15 -1.64 18.73
CA VAL A 830 25.41 -2.11 18.10
C VAL A 830 25.24 -3.47 17.44
#